data_AF-A0A1M6SPC2-F1
#
_entry.id   AF-A0A1M6SPC2-F1
#
_cell.length_a   1.000
_cell.length_b   1.000
_cell.length_c   1.000
_cell.angle_alpha   90.00
_cell.angle_beta   90.00
_cell.angle_gamma   90.00
#
_symmetry.space_group_name_H-M   'P 1'
#
loop_
_entity.id
_entity.type
_entity.pdbx_description
1 polymer ?
#
loop_
_entity_poly.entity_id
_entity_poly.type
_entity_poly.pdbx_seq_one_letter_code
_entity_poly.pdbx_strand_id
1 'polypeptide(L)'
;MGKKMAIIFTICIWIMLSAFSCCFVAQKSVHEIQNAYTANYRNDYLYGIEIYDNKYYIFCVNTETNEQQYFTYPIIDENGVVSLMDLVMGKDGQLYVYYSLLRRDTSDANDIKTIAHCDFDKKTIIPKWDLKDIVDDNYFQLRSQKDGQLILETFDSTTSTLKQFYLNEDGTASSKATIQLHETVHSLMSQDDVIWEKTNTGDIIKIEPDGSTKNIFINDGSKISRQNTHFTFQKDELHFYNVDTEQNYKVTKATDYKELELCPGHQSITAESFDVSDVYIIAEEDDIYVGTLTLDDGRSVPVIYGEKEYVLDQLTWPIGKSIITAFLAILGTTAVFLLYIYIFSRMLRRKDGAPVLGIAVMVMIPIIGLSMTNLFYVMDRQLPDEKEQKIQQLAAVNDILQGKIDIEQLEKVRMEEENTYAEASYYSYELIEPQTIENLETGSEEAVNNAMASHLYHYKDGELFSLSLSYQQNLSMEYQMPATNYLSLKEAAETGKTVYTEYSNYLGSYLTVFAPIKNNNGEVIGVLETSASSLLLEMNILSNSQTIKKLFFSAGTLLFLLILLVFWINTRDLKILRQAMTRMAEGDLHARANIQGNHEVAVIAKRFDHMAALIENRVAEMESYQNKYEAFVPSKPFYLLRKNGIRGALSGDGKDFIASVLTINTYDEYETDNLYEKGFCAYNAYLSKQIPVIHTYGGVVNKIFRYGENVVFTKEVQQHAVECAIAVLERLKETEEVFFAGIAEEELRFGVIGLPKRRVTTMISEHGSLSLFLQQMAGRLGTPILITGRAASRIPNFSTYYRTRVIGYLHMTSSNKLEAIYEILTGDSQERQRLKMDTKSELEDGIRLFMSKSYAYARRRFIHVLQQDPKDGVAKEYILLCERLIHSDKEEPWLDQF
;
A
#
# COMPACT_ATOMS: atom_id res chain seq x y z
N MET A 1 -30.41 -2.96 12.82
CA MET A 1 -30.37 -3.85 11.63
C MET A 1 -28.98 -3.91 10.99
N GLY A 2 -28.31 -2.77 10.72
CA GLY A 2 -26.99 -2.74 10.05
C GLY A 2 -25.83 -3.51 10.70
N LYS A 3 -25.68 -3.50 12.03
CA LYS A 3 -24.60 -4.26 12.71
C LYS A 3 -24.76 -5.79 12.60
N LYS A 4 -26.00 -6.30 12.63
CA LYS A 4 -26.26 -7.74 12.49
C LYS A 4 -26.02 -8.21 11.05
N MET A 5 -26.46 -7.42 10.06
CA MET A 5 -26.17 -7.67 8.63
C MET A 5 -24.68 -7.68 8.34
N ALA A 6 -23.91 -6.73 8.90
CA ALA A 6 -22.46 -6.69 8.72
C ALA A 6 -21.76 -7.94 9.30
N ILE A 7 -22.13 -8.37 10.51
CA ILE A 7 -21.57 -9.58 11.13
C ILE A 7 -21.88 -10.83 10.30
N ILE A 8 -23.13 -10.97 9.82
CA ILE A 8 -23.53 -12.10 8.97
C ILE A 8 -22.73 -12.10 7.66
N PHE A 9 -22.57 -10.95 7.02
CA PHE A 9 -21.80 -10.82 5.78
C PHE A 9 -20.32 -11.18 5.97
N THR A 10 -19.70 -10.73 7.07
CA THR A 10 -18.32 -11.09 7.43
C THR A 10 -18.16 -12.60 7.65
N ILE A 11 -19.13 -13.23 8.31
CA ILE A 11 -19.13 -14.68 8.54
C ILE A 11 -19.28 -15.45 7.22
N CYS A 12 -20.18 -15.01 6.32
CA CYS A 12 -20.35 -15.64 5.01
C CYS A 12 -19.07 -15.59 4.16
N ILE A 13 -18.36 -14.45 4.14
CA ILE A 13 -17.08 -14.33 3.42
C ILE A 13 -16.02 -15.27 4.03
N TRP A 14 -15.95 -15.35 5.36
CA TRP A 14 -15.01 -16.24 6.04
C TRP A 14 -15.29 -17.72 5.75
N ILE A 15 -16.56 -18.14 5.77
CA ILE A 15 -16.97 -19.50 5.40
C ILE A 15 -16.58 -19.79 3.95
N MET A 16 -16.82 -18.86 3.03
CA MET A 16 -16.48 -19.01 1.62
C MET A 16 -14.96 -19.16 1.40
N LEU A 17 -14.13 -18.34 2.05
CA LEU A 17 -12.67 -18.43 1.98
C LEU A 17 -12.13 -19.73 2.59
N SER A 18 -12.75 -20.20 3.67
CA SER A 18 -12.39 -21.46 4.32
C SER A 18 -12.77 -22.66 3.45
N ALA A 19 -13.97 -22.65 2.86
CA ALA A 19 -14.41 -23.67 1.90
C ALA A 19 -13.51 -23.70 0.66
N PHE A 20 -13.09 -22.54 0.15
CA PHE A 20 -12.13 -22.45 -0.95
C PHE A 20 -10.78 -23.05 -0.59
N SER A 21 -10.29 -22.82 0.64
CA SER A 21 -9.05 -23.43 1.14
C SER A 21 -9.16 -24.95 1.24
N CYS A 22 -10.30 -25.48 1.70
CA CYS A 22 -10.56 -26.91 1.71
C CYS A 22 -10.62 -27.51 0.30
N CYS A 23 -11.33 -26.86 -0.62
CA CYS A 23 -11.43 -27.31 -2.02
C CYS A 23 -10.05 -27.31 -2.68
N PHE A 24 -9.25 -26.26 -2.44
CA PHE A 24 -7.88 -26.17 -2.96
C PHE A 24 -6.99 -27.31 -2.43
N VAL A 25 -7.08 -27.64 -1.15
CA VAL A 25 -6.30 -28.75 -0.57
C VAL A 25 -6.82 -30.11 -1.05
N ALA A 26 -8.13 -30.29 -1.18
CA ALA A 26 -8.72 -31.50 -1.75
C ALA A 26 -8.23 -31.73 -3.20
N GLN A 27 -8.27 -30.68 -4.02
CA GLN A 27 -7.77 -30.70 -5.39
C GLN A 27 -6.25 -30.94 -5.46
N LYS A 28 -5.45 -30.42 -4.52
CA LYS A 28 -4.01 -30.64 -4.46
C LYS A 28 -3.60 -32.00 -3.88
N SER A 29 -4.49 -32.65 -3.13
CA SER A 29 -4.21 -33.91 -2.43
C SER A 29 -4.35 -35.16 -3.30
N VAL A 30 -4.95 -35.01 -4.47
CA VAL A 30 -5.07 -36.05 -5.48
C VAL A 30 -4.48 -35.50 -6.77
N HIS A 31 -3.54 -36.22 -7.34
CA HIS A 31 -2.97 -35.94 -8.65
C HIS A 31 -3.36 -37.09 -9.56
N GLU A 32 -4.29 -36.85 -10.49
CA GLU A 32 -4.67 -37.82 -11.51
C GLU A 32 -3.53 -37.91 -12.53
N ILE A 33 -2.99 -39.12 -12.74
CA ILE A 33 -1.94 -39.31 -13.73
C ILE A 33 -2.54 -39.05 -15.11
N GLN A 34 -1.93 -38.12 -15.85
CA GLN A 34 -2.37 -37.71 -17.18
C GLN A 34 -1.53 -38.37 -18.27
N ASN A 35 -0.20 -38.32 -18.11
CA ASN A 35 0.74 -38.76 -19.14
C ASN A 35 1.99 -39.38 -18.52
N ALA A 36 1.90 -40.67 -18.18
CA ALA A 36 3.04 -41.45 -17.76
C ALA A 36 4.06 -41.54 -18.90
N TYR A 37 5.24 -40.99 -18.64
CA TYR A 37 6.35 -40.91 -19.57
C TYR A 37 7.18 -42.20 -19.57
N THR A 38 7.38 -42.81 -18.41
CA THR A 38 8.02 -44.12 -18.28
C THR A 38 7.47 -44.84 -17.06
N ALA A 39 7.38 -46.17 -17.15
CA ALA A 39 7.02 -47.05 -16.04
C ALA A 39 7.94 -48.28 -16.05
N ASN A 40 8.38 -48.70 -14.87
CA ASN A 40 9.18 -49.89 -14.66
C ASN A 40 8.74 -50.57 -13.35
N TYR A 41 9.00 -51.86 -13.24
CA TYR A 41 8.55 -52.66 -12.11
C TYR A 41 9.70 -53.52 -11.58
N ARG A 42 9.99 -53.46 -10.28
CA ARG A 42 11.01 -54.31 -9.65
C ARG A 42 10.75 -54.46 -8.16
N ASN A 43 10.97 -55.66 -7.61
CA ASN A 43 10.82 -55.96 -6.18
C ASN A 43 9.48 -55.46 -5.58
N ASP A 44 8.36 -55.71 -6.27
CA ASP A 44 7.00 -55.27 -5.90
C ASP A 44 6.70 -53.77 -6.01
N TYR A 45 7.66 -52.96 -6.47
CA TYR A 45 7.48 -51.53 -6.70
C TYR A 45 7.24 -51.23 -8.17
N LEU A 46 6.13 -50.56 -8.46
CA LEU A 46 5.86 -49.87 -9.72
C LEU A 46 6.37 -48.43 -9.59
N TYR A 47 7.32 -48.04 -10.42
CA TYR A 47 7.91 -46.71 -10.39
C TYR A 47 7.97 -46.12 -11.79
N GLY A 48 8.03 -44.80 -11.85
CA GLY A 48 7.95 -44.13 -13.13
C GLY A 48 8.08 -42.62 -13.02
N ILE A 49 7.98 -42.00 -14.19
CA ILE A 49 7.95 -40.57 -14.33
C ILE A 49 6.69 -40.23 -15.12
N GLU A 50 5.93 -39.27 -14.63
CA GLU A 50 4.89 -38.60 -15.40
C GLU A 50 5.35 -37.19 -15.74
N ILE A 51 4.94 -36.69 -16.89
CA ILE A 51 5.15 -35.31 -17.29
C ILE A 51 3.81 -34.59 -17.22
N TYR A 52 3.70 -33.59 -16.34
CA TYR A 52 2.50 -32.79 -16.18
C TYR A 52 2.79 -31.39 -15.64
N ASP A 53 2.14 -30.36 -16.18
CA ASP A 53 2.26 -28.96 -15.72
C ASP A 53 3.73 -28.49 -15.61
N ASN A 54 4.53 -28.79 -16.63
CA ASN A 54 5.97 -28.47 -16.72
C ASN A 54 6.80 -29.02 -15.54
N LYS A 55 6.38 -30.16 -14.99
CA LYS A 55 7.08 -30.88 -13.93
C LYS A 55 7.14 -32.37 -14.25
N TYR A 56 8.23 -32.98 -13.84
CA TYR A 56 8.35 -34.41 -13.70
C TYR A 56 7.73 -34.82 -12.36
N TYR A 57 6.75 -35.70 -12.40
CA TYR A 57 6.25 -36.43 -11.24
C TYR A 57 7.03 -37.75 -11.18
N ILE A 58 8.03 -37.81 -10.32
CA ILE A 58 8.78 -39.05 -10.08
C ILE A 58 8.08 -39.79 -8.95
N PHE A 59 7.62 -41.01 -9.22
CA PHE A 59 6.83 -41.80 -8.28
C PHE A 59 7.38 -43.23 -8.14
N CYS A 60 7.10 -43.80 -6.98
CA CYS A 60 7.39 -45.18 -6.62
C CYS A 60 6.23 -45.68 -5.74
N VAL A 61 5.60 -46.78 -6.12
CA VAL A 61 4.40 -47.31 -5.50
C VAL A 61 4.59 -48.79 -5.20
N ASN A 62 4.42 -49.18 -3.94
CA ASN A 62 4.38 -50.58 -3.57
C ASN A 62 3.03 -51.17 -3.99
N THR A 63 3.05 -52.14 -4.89
CA THR A 63 1.85 -52.71 -5.49
C THR A 63 1.09 -53.67 -4.55
N GLU A 64 1.65 -54.04 -3.40
CA GLU A 64 0.96 -54.86 -2.38
C GLU A 64 0.29 -54.02 -1.29
N THR A 65 1.01 -53.03 -0.75
CA THR A 65 0.52 -52.19 0.35
C THR A 65 -0.21 -50.94 -0.13
N ASN A 66 -0.09 -50.61 -1.41
CA ASN A 66 -0.52 -49.36 -2.02
C ASN A 66 0.15 -48.12 -1.38
N GLU A 67 1.33 -48.30 -0.78
CA GLU A 67 2.14 -47.20 -0.25
C GLU A 67 2.79 -46.44 -1.41
N GLN A 68 2.53 -45.14 -1.47
CA GLN A 68 2.96 -44.27 -2.57
C GLN A 68 3.99 -43.24 -2.07
N GLN A 69 5.11 -43.13 -2.79
CA GLN A 69 6.07 -42.05 -2.64
C GLN A 69 6.18 -41.32 -3.97
N TYR A 70 6.10 -39.99 -3.94
CA TYR A 70 6.33 -39.19 -5.14
C TYR A 70 6.79 -37.77 -4.79
N PHE A 71 7.50 -37.15 -5.74
CA PHE A 71 7.81 -35.74 -5.69
C PHE A 71 7.81 -35.14 -7.09
N THR A 72 7.72 -33.81 -7.14
CA THR A 72 7.75 -33.06 -8.40
C THR A 72 9.10 -32.39 -8.60
N TYR A 73 9.65 -32.46 -9.80
CA TYR A 73 10.87 -31.77 -10.20
C TYR A 73 10.59 -30.87 -11.42
N PRO A 74 11.06 -29.61 -11.47
CA PRO A 74 10.76 -28.71 -12.58
C PRO A 74 11.47 -29.14 -13.87
N ILE A 75 10.77 -29.07 -15.01
CA ILE A 75 11.37 -29.28 -16.35
C ILE A 75 12.17 -28.04 -16.77
N ILE A 76 11.77 -26.85 -16.32
CA ILE A 76 12.52 -25.60 -16.52
C ILE A 76 12.86 -25.02 -15.16
N ASP A 77 14.14 -24.83 -14.89
CA ASP A 77 14.62 -24.16 -13.69
C ASP A 77 15.36 -22.85 -14.04
N GLU A 78 15.96 -22.23 -13.02
CA GLU A 78 16.72 -20.97 -13.18
C GLU A 78 17.96 -21.15 -14.06
N ASN A 79 18.48 -22.37 -14.17
CA ASN A 79 19.75 -22.71 -14.80
C ASN A 79 19.58 -23.21 -16.24
N GLY A 80 18.40 -23.75 -16.59
CA GLY A 80 18.20 -24.35 -17.90
C GLY A 80 16.93 -25.19 -18.05
N VAL A 81 16.95 -26.07 -19.05
CA VAL A 81 15.94 -27.10 -19.28
C VAL A 81 16.47 -28.43 -18.78
N VAL A 82 15.73 -29.06 -17.89
CA VAL A 82 16.02 -30.38 -17.33
C VAL A 82 15.33 -31.43 -18.19
N SER A 83 16.08 -32.46 -18.58
CA SER A 83 15.55 -33.66 -19.20
C SER A 83 15.83 -34.87 -18.31
N LEU A 84 14.78 -35.65 -18.01
CA LEU A 84 14.88 -36.90 -17.24
C LEU A 84 14.54 -38.08 -18.14
N MET A 85 15.36 -39.12 -18.12
CA MET A 85 15.17 -40.35 -18.90
C MET A 85 15.61 -41.58 -18.08
N ASP A 86 15.20 -42.78 -18.50
CA ASP A 86 15.63 -44.08 -17.97
C ASP A 86 15.64 -44.18 -16.43
N LEU A 87 14.46 -44.21 -15.81
CA LEU A 87 14.34 -44.44 -14.37
C LEU A 87 14.50 -45.94 -14.08
N VAL A 88 15.53 -46.30 -13.29
CA VAL A 88 15.82 -47.70 -12.91
C VAL A 88 16.13 -47.85 -11.42
N MET A 89 15.80 -49.02 -10.85
CA MET A 89 16.12 -49.35 -9.46
C MET A 89 17.48 -50.07 -9.36
N GLY A 90 18.39 -49.54 -8.55
CA GLY A 90 19.68 -50.16 -8.24
C GLY A 90 19.61 -51.19 -7.10
N LYS A 91 20.72 -51.91 -6.87
CA LYS A 91 20.84 -52.92 -5.79
C LYS A 91 20.64 -52.40 -4.36
N ASP A 92 20.80 -51.09 -4.16
CA ASP A 92 20.56 -50.40 -2.89
C ASP A 92 19.08 -50.07 -2.65
N GLY A 93 18.19 -50.48 -3.57
CA GLY A 93 16.77 -50.16 -3.55
C GLY A 93 16.47 -48.72 -3.94
N GLN A 94 17.46 -47.96 -4.40
CA GLN A 94 17.29 -46.57 -4.77
C GLN A 94 17.00 -46.42 -6.25
N LEU A 95 16.22 -45.39 -6.59
CA LEU A 95 15.90 -45.04 -7.97
C LEU A 95 16.96 -44.09 -8.53
N TYR A 96 17.43 -44.43 -9.72
CA TYR A 96 18.41 -43.69 -10.50
C TYR A 96 17.80 -43.29 -11.83
N VAL A 97 18.11 -42.07 -12.25
CA VAL A 97 17.56 -41.45 -13.46
C VAL A 97 18.69 -40.82 -14.24
N TYR A 98 18.63 -40.87 -15.56
CA TYR A 98 19.45 -39.99 -16.38
C TYR A 98 18.95 -38.56 -16.23
N TYR A 99 19.86 -37.65 -15.89
CA TYR A 99 19.61 -36.24 -15.73
C TYR A 99 20.47 -35.46 -16.72
N SER A 100 19.81 -34.68 -17.58
CA SER A 100 20.45 -33.68 -18.42
C SER A 100 19.96 -32.28 -18.05
N LEU A 101 20.86 -31.31 -17.99
CA LEU A 101 20.54 -29.89 -17.86
C LEU A 101 21.16 -29.11 -19.01
N LEU A 102 20.30 -28.64 -19.90
CA LEU A 102 20.62 -27.78 -21.03
C LEU A 102 20.60 -26.32 -20.58
N ARG A 103 21.77 -25.67 -20.52
CA ARG A 103 21.87 -24.30 -19.98
C ARG A 103 21.45 -23.25 -21.02
N ARG A 104 20.88 -22.15 -20.52
CA ARG A 104 20.34 -21.06 -21.37
C ARG A 104 21.41 -20.21 -22.10
N ASP A 105 22.68 -20.31 -21.71
CA ASP A 105 23.80 -19.58 -22.33
C ASP A 105 24.52 -20.48 -23.36
N THR A 106 24.70 -19.94 -24.56
CA THR A 106 25.03 -20.61 -25.83
C THR A 106 26.44 -21.23 -25.91
N SER A 107 26.69 -22.34 -25.23
CA SER A 107 27.68 -23.34 -25.65
C SER A 107 27.39 -24.73 -25.06
N ASP A 108 27.26 -25.74 -25.94
CA ASP A 108 27.06 -27.17 -25.59
C ASP A 108 28.12 -27.69 -24.58
N ALA A 109 29.27 -27.01 -24.47
CA ALA A 109 30.36 -27.34 -23.57
C ALA A 109 30.02 -27.25 -22.06
N ASN A 110 28.88 -26.68 -21.68
CA ASN A 110 28.47 -26.46 -20.28
C ASN A 110 27.22 -27.24 -19.83
N ASP A 111 26.69 -28.12 -20.67
CA ASP A 111 25.54 -28.95 -20.30
C ASP A 111 25.96 -30.02 -19.28
N ILE A 112 25.09 -30.27 -18.30
CA ILE A 112 25.31 -31.32 -17.30
C ILE A 112 24.62 -32.57 -17.82
N LYS A 113 25.37 -33.66 -18.02
CA LYS A 113 24.82 -34.98 -18.33
C LYS A 113 25.30 -35.93 -17.23
N THR A 114 24.39 -36.51 -16.45
CA THR A 114 24.75 -37.31 -15.27
C THR A 114 23.70 -38.39 -15.00
N ILE A 115 24.09 -39.50 -14.37
CA ILE A 115 23.13 -40.37 -13.70
C ILE A 115 22.98 -39.87 -12.25
N ALA A 116 21.74 -39.65 -11.84
CA ALA A 116 21.39 -39.06 -10.56
C ALA A 116 20.46 -39.96 -9.74
N HIS A 117 20.58 -39.91 -8.42
CA HIS A 117 19.69 -40.59 -7.49
C HIS A 117 18.46 -39.72 -7.15
N CYS A 118 17.27 -40.32 -7.16
CA CYS A 118 16.02 -39.69 -6.72
C CYS A 118 15.81 -39.84 -5.20
N ASP A 119 16.08 -38.78 -4.44
CA ASP A 119 15.87 -38.74 -2.98
C ASP A 119 14.42 -38.29 -2.67
N PHE A 120 13.54 -39.24 -2.35
CA PHE A 120 12.11 -38.99 -2.06
C PHE A 120 11.88 -38.24 -0.74
N ASP A 121 12.79 -38.39 0.24
CA ASP A 121 12.69 -37.72 1.54
C ASP A 121 13.00 -36.23 1.41
N LYS A 122 14.10 -35.90 0.70
CA LYS A 122 14.48 -34.52 0.40
C LYS A 122 13.73 -33.92 -0.79
N LYS A 123 13.10 -34.76 -1.62
CA LYS A 123 12.39 -34.38 -2.86
C LYS A 123 13.32 -33.71 -3.86
N THR A 124 14.48 -34.31 -4.07
CA THR A 124 15.54 -33.76 -4.90
C THR A 124 16.20 -34.85 -5.73
N ILE A 125 16.73 -34.46 -6.89
CA ILE A 125 17.58 -35.31 -7.72
C ILE A 125 19.03 -34.96 -7.42
N ILE A 126 19.83 -35.96 -7.05
CA ILE A 126 21.22 -35.77 -6.59
C ILE A 126 22.15 -36.43 -7.62
N PRO A 127 22.95 -35.66 -8.39
CA PRO A 127 23.93 -36.20 -9.33
C PRO A 127 24.90 -37.16 -8.65
N LYS A 128 25.20 -38.29 -9.32
CA LYS A 128 26.11 -39.31 -8.77
C LYS A 128 27.24 -39.68 -9.74
N TRP A 129 26.95 -39.87 -11.02
CA TRP A 129 27.95 -40.22 -12.04
C TRP A 129 27.97 -39.18 -13.17
N ASP A 130 29.09 -38.47 -13.35
CA ASP A 130 29.26 -37.50 -14.45
C ASP A 130 29.53 -38.26 -15.77
N LEU A 131 28.80 -37.90 -16.82
CA LEU A 131 28.83 -38.58 -18.12
C LEU A 131 29.51 -37.74 -19.21
N LYS A 132 30.06 -36.57 -18.89
CA LYS A 132 30.61 -35.62 -19.88
C LYS A 132 31.66 -36.24 -20.82
N ASP A 133 32.44 -37.20 -20.33
CA ASP A 133 33.50 -37.88 -21.09
C ASP A 133 33.09 -39.27 -21.63
N ILE A 134 31.82 -39.67 -21.46
CA ILE A 134 31.33 -41.03 -21.73
C ILE A 134 30.26 -41.04 -22.83
N VAL A 135 29.40 -40.03 -22.84
CA VAL A 135 28.25 -39.92 -23.76
C VAL A 135 28.55 -38.80 -24.76
N ASP A 136 28.98 -39.17 -25.97
CA ASP A 136 28.72 -38.34 -27.15
C ASP A 136 27.20 -38.32 -27.38
N ASP A 137 26.64 -37.26 -27.97
CA ASP A 137 25.18 -37.01 -28.15
C ASP A 137 24.37 -38.09 -28.89
N ASN A 138 24.96 -39.26 -29.13
CA ASN A 138 24.32 -40.43 -29.70
C ASN A 138 23.76 -41.34 -28.59
N TYR A 139 22.55 -41.86 -28.83
CA TYR A 139 21.74 -42.78 -28.01
C TYR A 139 22.46 -43.46 -26.84
N PHE A 140 21.86 -43.38 -25.65
CA PHE A 140 22.30 -44.15 -24.48
C PHE A 140 21.10 -44.80 -23.79
N GLN A 141 21.39 -45.82 -22.98
CA GLN A 141 20.39 -46.52 -22.18
C GLN A 141 20.96 -46.87 -20.82
N LEU A 142 20.23 -46.52 -19.76
CA LEU A 142 20.54 -46.96 -18.40
C LEU A 142 19.76 -48.24 -18.05
N ARG A 143 20.47 -49.29 -17.63
CA ARG A 143 19.88 -50.58 -17.25
C ARG A 143 20.38 -51.04 -15.88
N SER A 144 19.61 -51.92 -15.25
CA SER A 144 20.06 -52.68 -14.07
C SER A 144 20.15 -54.16 -14.40
N GLN A 145 21.26 -54.80 -14.06
CA GLN A 145 21.42 -56.25 -14.16
C GLN A 145 20.59 -56.96 -13.07
N LYS A 146 20.42 -58.28 -13.19
CA LYS A 146 19.70 -59.11 -12.21
C LYS A 146 20.25 -59.02 -10.80
N ASP A 147 21.56 -58.85 -10.65
CA ASP A 147 22.22 -58.64 -9.35
C ASP A 147 22.10 -57.19 -8.82
N GLY A 148 21.43 -56.32 -9.59
CA GLY A 148 21.20 -54.91 -9.30
C GLY A 148 22.36 -53.98 -9.65
N GLN A 149 23.40 -54.48 -10.31
CA GLN A 149 24.50 -53.66 -10.84
C GLN A 149 23.99 -52.78 -12.00
N LEU A 150 24.27 -51.48 -11.93
CA LEU A 150 23.88 -50.55 -12.99
C LEU A 150 24.90 -50.55 -14.13
N ILE A 151 24.38 -50.57 -15.35
CA ILE A 151 25.16 -50.47 -16.59
C ILE A 151 24.60 -49.33 -17.43
N LEU A 152 25.50 -48.49 -17.91
CA LEU A 152 25.20 -47.50 -18.94
C LEU A 152 25.69 -48.04 -20.30
N GLU A 153 24.80 -48.08 -21.27
CA GLU A 153 25.11 -48.46 -22.65
C GLU A 153 25.04 -47.21 -23.53
N THR A 154 26.05 -46.96 -24.37
CA THR A 154 26.06 -45.85 -25.33
C THR A 154 26.30 -46.38 -26.74
N PHE A 155 25.54 -45.90 -27.71
CA PHE A 155 25.59 -46.35 -29.10
C PHE A 155 26.06 -45.21 -30.00
N ASP A 156 27.15 -45.44 -30.72
CA ASP A 156 27.62 -44.53 -31.77
C ASP A 156 27.13 -45.05 -33.13
N SER A 157 26.15 -44.37 -33.72
CA SER A 157 25.58 -44.71 -35.02
C SER A 157 26.56 -44.53 -36.17
N THR A 158 27.53 -43.61 -36.06
CA THR A 158 28.49 -43.32 -37.14
C THR A 158 29.51 -44.43 -37.31
N THR A 159 29.87 -45.08 -36.21
CA THR A 159 30.80 -46.21 -36.18
C THR A 159 30.09 -47.54 -35.94
N SER A 160 28.76 -47.54 -35.80
CA SER A 160 27.96 -48.71 -35.40
C SER A 160 28.55 -49.44 -34.20
N THR A 161 28.94 -48.71 -33.16
CA THR A 161 29.66 -49.28 -31.99
C THR A 161 28.87 -49.07 -30.70
N LEU A 162 28.65 -50.15 -29.94
CA LEU A 162 28.08 -50.12 -28.60
C LEU A 162 29.18 -50.13 -27.54
N LYS A 163 29.17 -49.16 -26.62
CA LYS A 163 30.06 -49.11 -25.46
C LYS A 163 29.25 -49.33 -24.18
N GLN A 164 29.72 -50.21 -23.32
CA GLN A 164 29.08 -50.49 -22.03
C GLN A 164 29.99 -50.04 -20.89
N PHE A 165 29.41 -49.44 -19.85
CA PHE A 165 30.11 -48.96 -18.67
C PHE A 165 29.45 -49.46 -17.39
N TYR A 166 30.23 -50.01 -16.46
CA TYR A 166 29.78 -50.26 -15.10
C TYR A 166 29.73 -48.95 -14.32
N LEU A 167 28.59 -48.67 -13.68
CA LEU A 167 28.46 -47.56 -12.75
C LEU A 167 28.81 -48.05 -11.33
N ASN A 168 30.01 -47.69 -10.87
CA ASN A 168 30.55 -48.14 -9.58
C ASN A 168 29.98 -47.32 -8.42
N GLU A 169 29.85 -47.91 -7.23
CA GLU A 169 29.29 -47.22 -6.06
C GLU A 169 30.06 -45.95 -5.64
N ASP A 170 31.35 -45.87 -5.96
CA ASP A 170 32.22 -44.73 -5.65
C ASP A 170 31.98 -43.49 -6.53
N GLY A 171 31.01 -43.56 -7.46
CA GLY A 171 30.69 -42.47 -8.38
C GLY A 171 31.51 -42.48 -9.68
N THR A 172 32.36 -43.49 -9.89
CA THR A 172 33.11 -43.66 -11.14
C THR A 172 32.37 -44.58 -12.12
N ALA A 173 32.67 -44.42 -13.41
CA ALA A 173 32.25 -45.35 -14.45
C ALA A 173 33.48 -46.05 -15.04
N SER A 174 33.44 -47.37 -15.16
CA SER A 174 34.52 -48.17 -15.76
C SER A 174 34.03 -48.87 -17.02
N SER A 175 34.84 -48.84 -18.09
CA SER A 175 34.53 -49.54 -19.34
C SER A 175 34.34 -51.04 -19.09
N LYS A 176 33.18 -51.57 -19.46
CA LYS A 176 32.84 -53.00 -19.45
C LYS A 176 33.25 -53.65 -20.76
N ALA A 177 32.75 -53.13 -21.89
CA ALA A 177 32.96 -53.69 -23.22
C ALA A 177 32.80 -52.63 -24.31
N THR A 178 33.39 -52.87 -25.48
CA THR A 178 33.15 -52.12 -26.72
C THR A 178 32.89 -53.13 -27.82
N ILE A 179 31.74 -53.02 -28.47
CA ILE A 179 31.16 -54.07 -29.30
C ILE A 179 30.80 -53.46 -30.64
N GLN A 180 31.33 -54.05 -31.71
CA GLN A 180 31.00 -53.65 -33.09
C GLN A 180 29.66 -54.27 -33.48
N LEU A 181 28.72 -53.42 -33.89
CA LEU A 181 27.39 -53.81 -34.34
C LEU A 181 27.32 -53.86 -35.87
N HIS A 182 26.29 -54.51 -36.39
CA HIS A 182 25.98 -54.49 -37.82
C HIS A 182 25.57 -53.09 -38.29
N GLU A 183 25.98 -52.69 -39.51
CA GLU A 183 25.73 -51.33 -40.06
C GLU A 183 24.23 -51.00 -40.20
N THR A 184 23.38 -52.02 -40.25
CA THR A 184 21.93 -51.92 -40.43
C THR A 184 21.16 -52.17 -39.14
N VAL A 185 21.81 -52.05 -37.98
CA VAL A 185 21.19 -52.27 -36.68
C VAL A 185 20.09 -51.24 -36.42
N HIS A 186 18.90 -51.73 -36.08
CA HIS A 186 17.72 -50.93 -35.80
C HIS A 186 17.41 -50.88 -34.30
N SER A 187 17.47 -52.02 -33.62
CA SER A 187 17.26 -52.09 -32.17
C SER A 187 18.15 -53.14 -31.52
N LEU A 188 18.46 -52.92 -30.25
CA LEU A 188 19.35 -53.76 -29.44
C LEU A 188 18.62 -54.28 -28.20
N MET A 189 18.79 -55.55 -27.90
CA MET A 189 18.44 -56.11 -26.60
C MET A 189 19.67 -56.70 -25.92
N SER A 190 19.89 -56.33 -24.67
CA SER A 190 21.02 -56.78 -23.84
C SER A 190 20.45 -57.49 -22.61
N GLN A 191 20.77 -58.78 -22.43
CA GLN A 191 20.35 -59.60 -21.28
C GLN A 191 21.53 -60.44 -20.78
N ASP A 192 21.90 -60.30 -19.50
CA ASP A 192 22.89 -61.16 -18.81
C ASP A 192 24.18 -61.44 -19.61
N ASP A 193 24.77 -60.39 -20.20
CA ASP A 193 25.98 -60.37 -21.06
C ASP A 193 25.83 -60.80 -22.52
N VAL A 194 24.62 -61.18 -22.96
CA VAL A 194 24.32 -61.46 -24.37
C VAL A 194 23.64 -60.25 -25.00
N ILE A 195 24.10 -59.88 -26.20
CA ILE A 195 23.45 -58.83 -26.99
C ILE A 195 22.82 -59.42 -28.24
N TRP A 196 21.60 -59.00 -28.50
CA TRP A 196 20.83 -59.35 -29.68
C TRP A 196 20.59 -58.07 -30.48
N GLU A 197 21.05 -58.08 -31.72
CA GLU A 197 20.79 -57.03 -32.69
C GLU A 197 19.60 -57.43 -33.55
N LYS A 198 18.71 -56.48 -33.78
CA LYS A 198 17.68 -56.55 -34.81
C LYS A 198 18.02 -55.54 -35.89
N THR A 199 18.11 -55.97 -37.14
CA THR A 199 18.34 -55.07 -38.28
C THR A 199 17.06 -54.35 -38.70
N ASN A 200 17.17 -53.27 -39.50
CA ASN A 200 16.01 -52.59 -40.07
C ASN A 200 15.15 -53.51 -40.96
N THR A 201 15.69 -54.59 -41.51
CA THR A 201 14.94 -55.59 -42.30
C THR A 201 14.30 -56.68 -41.45
N GLY A 202 14.56 -56.70 -40.13
CA GLY A 202 14.03 -57.68 -39.19
C GLY A 202 14.92 -58.91 -38.96
N ASP A 203 16.15 -58.90 -39.44
CA ASP A 203 17.12 -59.97 -39.16
C ASP A 203 17.58 -59.89 -37.72
N ILE A 204 17.78 -61.05 -37.09
CA ILE A 204 18.22 -61.18 -35.71
C ILE A 204 19.62 -61.78 -35.67
N ILE A 205 20.55 -61.02 -35.10
CA ILE A 205 21.96 -61.37 -34.95
C ILE A 205 22.29 -61.41 -33.46
N LYS A 206 22.84 -62.52 -32.97
CA LYS A 206 23.31 -62.65 -31.60
C LYS A 206 24.81 -62.37 -31.56
N ILE A 207 25.23 -61.49 -30.66
CA ILE A 207 26.63 -61.25 -30.33
C ILE A 207 26.95 -62.01 -29.06
N GLU A 208 27.90 -62.94 -29.15
CA GLU A 208 28.38 -63.69 -28.01
C GLU A 208 29.40 -62.86 -27.19
N PRO A 209 29.64 -63.18 -25.91
CA PRO A 209 30.53 -62.41 -25.04
C PRO A 209 31.99 -62.29 -25.54
N ASP A 210 32.42 -63.18 -26.45
CA ASP A 210 33.75 -63.13 -27.08
C ASP A 210 33.80 -62.18 -28.30
N GLY A 211 32.69 -61.52 -28.62
CA GLY A 211 32.54 -60.59 -29.75
C GLY A 211 32.22 -61.29 -31.08
N SER A 212 32.07 -62.61 -31.11
CA SER A 212 31.63 -63.32 -32.32
C SER A 212 30.13 -63.11 -32.57
N THR A 213 29.76 -62.94 -33.84
CA THR A 213 28.35 -62.76 -34.24
C THR A 213 27.80 -64.04 -34.86
N LYS A 214 26.52 -64.32 -34.61
CA LYS A 214 25.78 -65.45 -35.17
C LYS A 214 24.40 -65.00 -35.63
N ASN A 215 24.08 -65.24 -36.90
CA ASN A 215 22.73 -65.00 -37.42
C ASN A 215 21.79 -66.05 -36.82
N ILE A 216 20.77 -65.58 -36.12
CA ILE A 216 19.78 -66.41 -35.44
C ILE A 216 18.53 -66.55 -36.30
N PHE A 217 18.09 -65.43 -36.88
CA PHE A 217 16.94 -65.38 -37.77
C PHE A 217 17.22 -64.41 -38.92
N ILE A 218 16.93 -64.83 -40.14
CA ILE A 218 17.01 -63.97 -41.33
C ILE A 218 15.57 -63.78 -41.82
N ASN A 219 15.13 -62.54 -41.92
CA ASN A 219 13.75 -62.16 -42.22
C ASN A 219 13.55 -61.95 -43.73
N ASP A 220 14.01 -62.90 -44.54
CA ASP A 220 14.02 -62.84 -46.01
C ASP A 220 12.84 -63.59 -46.66
N GLY A 221 11.86 -64.03 -45.87
CA GLY A 221 10.72 -64.81 -46.39
C GLY A 221 11.00 -66.29 -46.64
N SER A 222 12.25 -66.76 -46.51
CA SER A 222 12.64 -68.13 -46.89
C SER A 222 12.15 -69.21 -45.92
N LYS A 223 12.14 -68.90 -44.62
CA LYS A 223 11.67 -69.81 -43.55
C LYS A 223 10.19 -69.62 -43.23
N ILE A 224 9.76 -68.37 -43.15
CA ILE A 224 8.41 -67.90 -42.87
C ILE A 224 8.28 -66.52 -43.52
N SER A 225 7.06 -66.02 -43.74
CA SER A 225 6.85 -64.72 -44.38
C SER A 225 7.56 -63.57 -43.63
N ARG A 226 7.78 -62.45 -44.30
CA ARG A 226 8.56 -61.31 -43.74
C ARG A 226 7.82 -60.50 -42.68
N GLN A 227 6.50 -60.71 -42.52
CA GLN A 227 5.65 -60.01 -41.56
C GLN A 227 5.85 -60.55 -40.13
N ASN A 228 7.06 -60.42 -39.61
CA ASN A 228 7.44 -60.85 -38.26
C ASN A 228 7.61 -59.64 -37.34
N THR A 229 7.02 -59.72 -36.15
CA THR A 229 7.02 -58.67 -35.12
C THR A 229 7.11 -59.28 -33.71
N HIS A 230 7.11 -58.45 -32.67
CA HIS A 230 7.15 -58.86 -31.26
C HIS A 230 8.29 -59.84 -30.95
N PHE A 231 9.51 -59.51 -31.42
CA PHE A 231 10.69 -60.30 -31.11
C PHE A 231 10.99 -60.20 -29.61
N THR A 232 10.88 -61.32 -28.90
CA THR A 232 11.25 -61.45 -27.49
C THR A 232 12.36 -62.47 -27.34
N PHE A 233 13.29 -62.16 -26.44
CA PHE A 233 14.51 -62.92 -26.26
C PHE A 233 14.52 -63.48 -24.85
N GLN A 234 14.45 -64.81 -24.74
CA GLN A 234 14.43 -65.50 -23.46
C GLN A 234 15.63 -66.44 -23.39
N LYS A 235 16.71 -66.01 -22.73
CA LYS A 235 17.98 -66.75 -22.58
C LYS A 235 18.61 -67.12 -23.95
N ASP A 236 18.30 -68.30 -24.46
CA ASP A 236 18.84 -68.91 -25.69
C ASP A 236 17.70 -69.23 -26.69
N GLU A 237 16.52 -68.63 -26.50
CA GLU A 237 15.35 -68.73 -27.36
C GLU A 237 14.97 -67.35 -27.90
N LEU A 238 14.70 -67.27 -29.20
CA LEU A 238 14.06 -66.13 -29.84
C LEU A 238 12.61 -66.53 -30.10
N HIS A 239 11.66 -65.77 -29.55
CA HIS A 239 10.24 -65.89 -29.85
C HIS A 239 9.81 -64.69 -30.70
N PHE A 240 8.89 -64.89 -31.63
CA PHE A 240 8.33 -63.83 -32.46
C PHE A 240 6.95 -64.22 -32.97
N TYR A 241 6.14 -63.20 -33.27
CA TYR A 241 4.82 -63.36 -33.85
C TYR A 241 4.90 -63.16 -35.37
N ASN A 242 4.36 -64.10 -36.13
CA ASN A 242 4.14 -63.93 -37.56
C ASN A 242 2.71 -63.51 -37.81
N VAL A 243 2.55 -62.38 -38.49
CA VAL A 243 1.25 -61.79 -38.79
C VAL A 243 0.47 -62.65 -39.78
N ASP A 244 1.10 -63.13 -40.86
CA ASP A 244 0.39 -63.82 -41.93
C ASP A 244 -0.17 -65.19 -41.50
N THR A 245 0.51 -65.88 -40.58
CA THR A 245 0.03 -67.14 -40.02
C THR A 245 -0.76 -66.96 -38.71
N GLU A 246 -0.81 -65.74 -38.18
CA GLU A 246 -1.39 -65.39 -36.89
C GLU A 246 -0.89 -66.26 -35.72
N GLN A 247 0.38 -66.67 -35.76
CA GLN A 247 0.95 -67.63 -34.82
C GLN A 247 2.28 -67.16 -34.23
N ASN A 248 2.53 -67.57 -32.99
CA ASN A 248 3.82 -67.40 -32.33
C ASN A 248 4.77 -68.54 -32.68
N TYR A 249 6.00 -68.18 -32.99
CA TYR A 249 7.07 -69.12 -33.28
C TYR A 249 8.27 -68.85 -32.39
N LYS A 250 9.09 -69.88 -32.23
CA LYS A 250 10.40 -69.75 -31.64
C LYS A 250 11.48 -70.43 -32.43
N VAL A 251 12.69 -69.92 -32.31
CA VAL A 251 13.92 -70.61 -32.70
C VAL A 251 14.82 -70.74 -31.47
N THR A 252 15.35 -71.94 -31.25
CA THR A 252 16.06 -72.28 -30.03
C THR A 252 17.49 -72.69 -30.32
N LYS A 253 18.38 -72.50 -29.35
CA LYS A 253 19.75 -73.04 -29.43
C LYS A 253 19.78 -74.57 -29.55
N ALA A 254 18.77 -75.27 -29.04
CA ALA A 254 18.66 -76.72 -29.13
C ALA A 254 18.60 -77.21 -30.59
N THR A 255 17.99 -76.41 -31.49
CA THR A 255 17.91 -76.67 -32.93
C THR A 255 19.01 -75.95 -33.73
N ASP A 256 20.03 -75.40 -33.05
CA ASP A 256 21.04 -74.52 -33.65
C ASP A 256 20.41 -73.30 -34.37
N TYR A 257 19.23 -72.86 -33.90
CA TYR A 257 18.40 -71.81 -34.51
C TYR A 257 17.97 -72.08 -35.97
N LYS A 258 18.03 -73.34 -36.41
CA LYS A 258 17.70 -73.71 -37.79
C LYS A 258 16.22 -74.03 -37.94
N GLU A 259 15.62 -74.71 -36.97
CA GLU A 259 14.23 -75.14 -37.03
C GLU A 259 13.30 -74.14 -36.35
N LEU A 260 12.17 -73.91 -36.99
CA LEU A 260 11.12 -72.98 -36.58
C LEU A 260 10.05 -73.79 -35.84
N GLU A 261 9.92 -73.56 -34.53
CA GLU A 261 9.02 -74.31 -33.65
C GLU A 261 7.75 -73.49 -33.39
N LEU A 262 6.57 -74.10 -33.55
CA LEU A 262 5.30 -73.44 -33.23
C LEU A 262 5.10 -73.37 -31.72
N CYS A 263 4.74 -72.21 -31.19
CA CYS A 263 4.44 -71.97 -29.78
C CYS A 263 2.94 -71.63 -29.57
N PRO A 264 2.03 -72.62 -29.67
CA PRO A 264 0.59 -72.35 -29.55
C PRO A 264 0.14 -71.94 -28.13
N GLY A 265 0.97 -72.17 -27.11
CA GLY A 265 0.69 -71.82 -25.72
C GLY A 265 1.25 -70.47 -25.26
N HIS A 266 2.04 -69.78 -26.10
CA HIS A 266 2.41 -68.39 -25.86
C HIS A 266 1.22 -67.53 -26.32
N GLN A 267 0.11 -67.60 -25.59
CA GLN A 267 -0.95 -66.61 -25.77
C GLN A 267 -0.35 -65.26 -25.40
N SER A 268 -0.64 -64.23 -26.19
CA SER A 268 -0.52 -62.84 -25.73
C SER A 268 -1.14 -62.80 -24.32
N ILE A 269 -0.32 -62.55 -23.30
CA ILE A 269 -0.79 -62.55 -21.92
C ILE A 269 -1.90 -61.49 -21.83
N THR A 270 -3.11 -61.93 -21.52
CA THR A 270 -4.31 -61.10 -21.45
C THR A 270 -4.48 -60.60 -20.02
N ALA A 271 -4.81 -59.33 -19.84
CA ALA A 271 -5.28 -58.79 -18.57
C ALA A 271 -6.81 -58.96 -18.48
N GLU A 272 -7.33 -59.26 -17.29
CA GLU A 272 -8.77 -59.29 -17.00
C GLU A 272 -9.35 -57.88 -16.87
N SER A 273 -8.55 -56.91 -16.42
CA SER A 273 -9.01 -55.56 -16.06
C SER A 273 -8.94 -54.51 -17.17
N PHE A 274 -8.22 -54.75 -18.27
CA PHE A 274 -8.07 -53.81 -19.39
C PHE A 274 -7.65 -54.53 -20.68
N ASP A 275 -7.79 -53.86 -21.83
CA ASP A 275 -7.32 -54.39 -23.10
C ASP A 275 -5.79 -54.23 -23.22
N VAL A 276 -5.08 -55.35 -23.39
CA VAL A 276 -3.62 -55.36 -23.50
C VAL A 276 -3.16 -54.75 -24.83
N SER A 277 -4.03 -54.68 -25.85
CA SER A 277 -3.71 -53.96 -27.09
C SER A 277 -3.47 -52.46 -26.87
N ASP A 278 -3.97 -51.90 -25.77
CA ASP A 278 -3.85 -50.48 -25.43
C ASP A 278 -2.64 -50.19 -24.51
N VAL A 279 -1.81 -51.21 -24.23
CA VAL A 279 -0.59 -51.09 -23.43
C VAL A 279 0.64 -50.91 -24.33
N TYR A 280 1.36 -49.83 -24.10
CA TYR A 280 2.58 -49.47 -24.81
C TYR A 280 3.80 -49.60 -23.89
N ILE A 281 5.00 -49.73 -24.47
CA ILE A 281 6.29 -49.78 -23.75
C ILE A 281 6.35 -50.98 -22.81
N ILE A 282 6.21 -52.17 -23.38
CA ILE A 282 6.15 -53.40 -22.60
C ILE A 282 7.58 -53.87 -22.28
N ALA A 283 7.91 -53.87 -21.00
CA ALA A 283 9.08 -54.59 -20.48
C ALA A 283 8.59 -55.77 -19.62
N GLU A 284 9.37 -56.85 -19.60
CA GLU A 284 9.09 -58.04 -18.81
C GLU A 284 10.17 -58.19 -17.75
N GLU A 285 9.77 -58.29 -16.48
CA GLU A 285 10.64 -58.64 -15.35
C GLU A 285 9.96 -59.72 -14.52
N ASP A 286 10.56 -60.92 -14.46
CA ASP A 286 10.06 -62.09 -13.73
C ASP A 286 8.58 -62.45 -14.02
N ASP A 287 8.22 -62.65 -15.30
CA ASP A 287 6.86 -62.98 -15.78
C ASP A 287 5.78 -61.91 -15.49
N ILE A 288 6.19 -60.71 -15.03
CA ILE A 288 5.34 -59.54 -14.88
C ILE A 288 5.68 -58.53 -15.98
N TYR A 289 4.66 -58.15 -16.73
CA TYR A 289 4.74 -57.16 -17.78
C TYR A 289 4.44 -55.80 -17.20
N VAL A 290 5.30 -54.82 -17.45
CA VAL A 290 5.10 -53.41 -17.11
C VAL A 290 4.98 -52.59 -18.37
N GLY A 291 4.05 -51.64 -18.37
CA GLY A 291 3.87 -50.73 -19.50
C GLY A 291 3.02 -49.53 -19.14
N THR A 292 2.55 -48.86 -20.18
CA THR A 292 1.70 -47.67 -20.09
C THR A 292 0.38 -47.93 -20.83
N LEU A 293 -0.73 -47.95 -20.10
CA LEU A 293 -2.08 -48.15 -20.62
C LEU A 293 -2.69 -46.82 -21.05
N THR A 294 -3.28 -46.76 -22.24
CA THR A 294 -4.09 -45.62 -22.66
C THR A 294 -5.56 -45.85 -22.26
N LEU A 295 -6.14 -44.95 -21.49
CA LEU A 295 -7.54 -45.01 -21.05
C LEU A 295 -8.48 -44.36 -22.08
N ASP A 296 -9.77 -44.69 -22.01
CA ASP A 296 -10.83 -44.12 -22.88
C ASP A 296 -10.91 -42.57 -22.84
N ASP A 297 -10.47 -41.96 -21.74
CA ASP A 297 -10.43 -40.51 -21.57
C ASP A 297 -9.16 -39.85 -22.16
N GLY A 298 -8.28 -40.66 -22.77
CA GLY A 298 -7.05 -40.25 -23.42
C GLY A 298 -5.83 -40.19 -22.49
N ARG A 299 -5.97 -40.50 -21.19
CA ARG A 299 -4.84 -40.50 -20.25
C ARG A 299 -3.96 -41.73 -20.45
N SER A 300 -2.65 -41.56 -20.30
CA SER A 300 -1.67 -42.64 -20.32
C SER A 300 -1.18 -42.92 -18.90
N VAL A 301 -1.46 -44.12 -18.38
CA VAL A 301 -1.21 -44.49 -16.98
C VAL A 301 -0.32 -45.73 -16.84
N PRO A 302 0.54 -45.82 -15.80
CA PRO A 302 1.39 -46.99 -15.57
C PRO A 302 0.55 -48.21 -15.21
N VAL A 303 0.93 -49.37 -15.77
CA VAL A 303 0.24 -50.63 -15.53
C VAL A 303 1.21 -51.79 -15.40
N ILE A 304 0.85 -52.78 -14.58
CA ILE A 304 1.45 -54.12 -14.60
C ILE A 304 0.38 -55.19 -14.83
N TYR A 305 0.74 -56.26 -15.52
CA TYR A 305 -0.10 -57.44 -15.78
C TYR A 305 0.74 -58.72 -15.96
N GLY A 306 0.08 -59.89 -15.97
CA GLY A 306 0.74 -61.20 -15.93
C GLY A 306 0.27 -61.98 -14.72
N GLU A 307 1.19 -62.35 -13.82
CA GLU A 307 0.82 -62.97 -12.54
C GLU A 307 0.01 -62.01 -11.62
N LYS A 308 0.14 -60.70 -11.82
CA LYS A 308 -0.51 -59.67 -11.02
C LYS A 308 -0.94 -58.49 -11.90
N GLU A 309 -2.13 -57.96 -11.64
CA GLU A 309 -2.66 -56.76 -12.30
C GLU A 309 -2.71 -55.57 -11.35
N TYR A 310 -2.21 -54.42 -11.80
CA TYR A 310 -2.29 -53.16 -11.06
C TYR A 310 -2.21 -51.97 -12.01
N VAL A 311 -3.20 -51.07 -11.93
CA VAL A 311 -3.29 -49.82 -12.72
C VAL A 311 -3.12 -48.63 -11.78
N LEU A 312 -2.17 -47.75 -12.06
CA LEU A 312 -1.93 -46.55 -11.26
C LEU A 312 -2.57 -45.31 -11.93
N ASP A 313 -3.81 -44.98 -11.57
CA ASP A 313 -4.53 -43.86 -12.17
C ASP A 313 -4.37 -42.51 -11.42
N GLN A 314 -3.94 -42.55 -10.17
CA GLN A 314 -3.81 -41.38 -9.31
C GLN A 314 -2.73 -41.52 -8.22
N LEU A 315 -2.06 -40.42 -7.93
CA LEU A 315 -1.15 -40.24 -6.81
C LEU A 315 -1.85 -39.44 -5.70
N THR A 316 -1.92 -39.98 -4.49
CA THR A 316 -2.64 -39.35 -3.37
C THR A 316 -1.72 -38.97 -2.22
N TRP A 317 -2.07 -37.90 -1.51
CA TRP A 317 -1.42 -37.58 -0.25
C TRP A 317 -1.90 -38.52 0.86
N PRO A 318 -1.02 -38.85 1.82
CA PRO A 318 -1.44 -39.46 3.07
C PRO A 318 -2.53 -38.60 3.73
N ILE A 319 -3.63 -39.23 4.16
CA ILE A 319 -4.81 -38.56 4.74
C ILE A 319 -4.41 -37.55 5.83
N GLY A 320 -3.46 -37.91 6.69
CA GLY A 320 -2.96 -37.03 7.76
C GLY A 320 -2.34 -35.72 7.23
N LYS A 321 -1.59 -35.79 6.13
CA LYS A 321 -0.99 -34.60 5.48
C LYS A 321 -2.08 -33.70 4.91
N SER A 322 -3.09 -34.26 4.21
CA SER A 322 -4.21 -33.49 3.65
C SER A 322 -4.98 -32.74 4.73
N ILE A 323 -5.30 -33.41 5.85
CA ILE A 323 -6.02 -32.80 6.98
C ILE A 323 -5.20 -31.67 7.62
N ILE A 324 -3.92 -31.89 7.91
CA ILE A 324 -3.04 -30.88 8.53
C ILE A 324 -2.90 -29.66 7.61
N THR A 325 -2.73 -29.89 6.31
CA THR A 325 -2.54 -28.81 5.33
C THR A 325 -3.83 -27.99 5.17
N ALA A 326 -5.00 -28.64 5.10
CA ALA A 326 -6.30 -27.96 5.10
C ALA A 326 -6.50 -27.13 6.37
N PHE A 327 -6.17 -27.69 7.54
CA PHE A 327 -6.26 -26.97 8.80
C PHE A 327 -5.35 -25.73 8.83
N LEU A 328 -4.09 -25.86 8.42
CA LEU A 328 -3.14 -24.75 8.36
C LEU A 328 -3.58 -23.67 7.35
N ALA A 329 -4.13 -24.06 6.19
CA ALA A 329 -4.65 -23.14 5.19
C ALA A 329 -5.85 -22.34 5.71
N ILE A 330 -6.79 -22.99 6.40
CA ILE A 330 -7.92 -22.31 7.05
C ILE A 330 -7.41 -21.35 8.14
N LEU A 331 -6.44 -21.78 8.95
CA LEU A 331 -5.91 -20.96 10.05
C LEU A 331 -5.18 -19.73 9.49
N GLY A 332 -4.38 -19.90 8.43
CA GLY A 332 -3.70 -18.81 7.74
C GLY A 332 -4.65 -17.81 7.09
N THR A 333 -5.64 -18.29 6.32
CA THR A 333 -6.66 -17.42 5.69
C THR A 333 -7.51 -16.69 6.74
N THR A 334 -7.85 -17.37 7.83
CA THR A 334 -8.55 -16.75 8.97
C THR A 334 -7.71 -15.65 9.63
N ALA A 335 -6.42 -15.90 9.87
CA ALA A 335 -5.52 -14.91 10.47
C ALA A 335 -5.38 -13.67 9.59
N VAL A 336 -5.18 -13.84 8.27
CA VAL A 336 -5.10 -12.74 7.30
C VAL A 336 -6.41 -11.95 7.25
N PHE A 337 -7.55 -12.64 7.21
CA PHE A 337 -8.86 -12.00 7.18
C PHE A 337 -9.17 -11.21 8.47
N LEU A 338 -8.88 -11.80 9.63
CA LEU A 338 -9.02 -11.12 10.92
C LEU A 338 -8.07 -9.92 11.04
N LEU A 339 -6.84 -10.03 10.54
CA LEU A 339 -5.89 -8.93 10.49
C LEU A 339 -6.39 -7.79 9.59
N TYR A 340 -6.91 -8.12 8.41
CA TYR A 340 -7.52 -7.15 7.48
C TYR A 340 -8.68 -6.40 8.16
N ILE A 341 -9.61 -7.13 8.80
CA ILE A 341 -10.74 -6.52 9.54
C ILE A 341 -10.26 -5.69 10.71
N TYR A 342 -9.26 -6.17 11.45
CA TYR A 342 -8.70 -5.45 12.59
C TYR A 342 -8.08 -4.11 12.15
N ILE A 343 -7.26 -4.12 11.11
CA ILE A 343 -6.65 -2.90 10.56
C ILE A 343 -7.73 -1.94 10.04
N PHE A 344 -8.69 -2.45 9.26
CA PHE A 344 -9.79 -1.65 8.71
C PHE A 344 -10.65 -1.01 9.80
N SER A 345 -11.04 -1.79 10.81
CA SER A 345 -11.86 -1.31 11.93
C SER A 345 -11.11 -0.34 12.85
N ARG A 346 -9.81 -0.57 13.12
CA ARG A 346 -8.97 0.35 13.88
C ARG A 346 -8.79 1.68 13.16
N MET A 347 -8.69 1.65 11.83
CA MET A 347 -8.65 2.85 11.00
C MET A 347 -9.95 3.66 11.09
N LEU A 348 -11.11 3.01 10.98
CA LEU A 348 -12.43 3.64 11.07
C LEU A 348 -12.73 4.25 12.46
N ARG A 349 -12.10 3.74 13.52
CA ARG A 349 -12.30 4.19 14.91
C ARG A 349 -11.36 5.32 15.36
N ARG A 350 -10.50 5.87 14.48
CA ARG A 350 -9.62 6.99 14.85
C ARG A 350 -10.45 8.24 15.20
N LYS A 351 -10.14 8.86 16.35
CA LYS A 351 -10.80 10.09 16.83
C LYS A 351 -10.67 11.26 15.85
N ASP A 352 -9.57 11.32 15.10
CA ASP A 352 -9.29 12.39 14.14
C ASP A 352 -9.91 12.13 12.74
N GLY A 353 -10.81 11.14 12.63
CA GLY A 353 -11.33 10.63 11.37
C GLY A 353 -10.40 9.62 10.70
N ALA A 354 -10.97 8.75 9.86
CA ALA A 354 -10.21 7.76 9.12
C ALA A 354 -9.45 8.41 7.95
N PRO A 355 -8.16 8.08 7.72
CA PRO A 355 -7.43 8.58 6.57
C PRO A 355 -8.06 8.04 5.28
N VAL A 356 -8.55 8.93 4.43
CA VAL A 356 -9.24 8.62 3.16
C VAL A 356 -8.40 7.66 2.30
N LEU A 357 -7.09 7.91 2.20
CA LEU A 357 -6.15 7.06 1.46
C LEU A 357 -6.17 5.60 1.94
N GLY A 358 -6.17 5.37 3.26
CA GLY A 358 -6.14 4.01 3.78
C GLY A 358 -7.49 3.29 3.63
N ILE A 359 -8.62 4.00 3.60
CA ILE A 359 -9.92 3.39 3.26
C ILE A 359 -9.91 2.97 1.78
N ALA A 360 -9.45 3.86 0.89
CA ALA A 360 -9.38 3.57 -0.54
C ALA A 360 -8.50 2.34 -0.83
N VAL A 361 -7.31 2.25 -0.21
CA VAL A 361 -6.43 1.07 -0.31
C VAL A 361 -7.16 -0.21 0.10
N MET A 362 -7.81 -0.20 1.28
CA MET A 362 -8.46 -1.40 1.80
C MET A 362 -9.65 -1.85 0.93
N VAL A 363 -10.35 -0.93 0.27
CA VAL A 363 -11.43 -1.25 -0.67
C VAL A 363 -10.90 -1.73 -2.02
N MET A 364 -9.76 -1.19 -2.48
CA MET A 364 -9.18 -1.58 -3.77
C MET A 364 -8.59 -3.00 -3.77
N ILE A 365 -7.97 -3.44 -2.66
CA ILE A 365 -7.35 -4.79 -2.58
C ILE A 365 -8.29 -5.93 -3.05
N PRO A 366 -9.51 -6.09 -2.53
CA PRO A 366 -10.40 -7.17 -2.98
C PRO A 366 -10.90 -6.98 -4.41
N ILE A 367 -11.12 -5.74 -4.87
CA ILE A 367 -11.57 -5.45 -6.24
C ILE A 367 -10.47 -5.83 -7.24
N ILE A 368 -9.23 -5.45 -6.96
CA ILE A 368 -8.07 -5.76 -7.81
C ILE A 368 -7.84 -7.27 -7.81
N GLY A 369 -7.86 -7.91 -6.64
CA GLY A 369 -7.72 -9.37 -6.55
C GLY A 369 -8.74 -10.09 -7.43
N LEU A 370 -10.02 -9.76 -7.28
CA LEU A 370 -11.10 -10.40 -8.03
C LEU A 370 -11.04 -10.09 -9.55
N SER A 371 -10.67 -8.86 -9.90
CA SER A 371 -10.47 -8.46 -11.30
C SER A 371 -9.28 -9.18 -11.94
N MET A 372 -8.17 -9.32 -11.21
CA MET A 372 -7.00 -10.07 -11.70
C MET A 372 -7.31 -11.56 -11.85
N THR A 373 -8.02 -12.18 -10.89
CA THR A 373 -8.43 -13.58 -11.01
C THR A 373 -9.34 -13.80 -12.22
N ASN A 374 -10.31 -12.91 -12.45
CA ASN A 374 -11.18 -13.00 -13.62
C ASN A 374 -10.42 -12.77 -14.93
N LEU A 375 -9.50 -11.80 -14.96
CA LEU A 375 -8.66 -11.56 -16.13
C LEU A 375 -7.82 -12.81 -16.47
N PHE A 376 -7.20 -13.43 -15.46
CA PHE A 376 -6.45 -14.68 -15.66
C PHE A 376 -7.34 -15.81 -16.15
N TYR A 377 -8.56 -15.94 -15.63
CA TYR A 377 -9.52 -16.94 -16.08
C TYR A 377 -9.94 -16.73 -17.55
N VAL A 378 -10.20 -15.49 -17.96
CA VAL A 378 -10.55 -15.16 -19.34
C VAL A 378 -9.37 -15.40 -20.27
N MET A 379 -8.15 -15.03 -19.87
CA MET A 379 -6.94 -15.27 -20.64
C MET A 379 -6.69 -16.75 -20.89
N ASP A 380 -6.85 -17.59 -19.87
CA ASP A 380 -6.70 -19.04 -19.99
C ASP A 380 -7.66 -19.64 -21.03
N ARG A 381 -8.81 -18.99 -21.27
CA ARG A 381 -9.79 -19.40 -22.28
C ARG A 381 -9.64 -18.74 -23.66
N GLN A 382 -8.94 -17.61 -23.75
CA GLN A 382 -8.86 -16.78 -24.96
C GLN A 382 -7.49 -16.79 -25.64
N LEU A 383 -6.45 -17.34 -24.99
CA LEU A 383 -5.19 -17.60 -25.67
C LEU A 383 -5.48 -18.45 -26.92
N PRO A 384 -4.94 -18.07 -28.11
CA PRO A 384 -5.05 -18.90 -29.30
C PRO A 384 -4.62 -20.32 -28.95
N ASP A 385 -5.29 -21.31 -29.53
CA ASP A 385 -4.84 -22.69 -29.40
C ASP A 385 -3.48 -22.76 -30.10
N GLU A 386 -2.37 -22.57 -29.38
CA GLU A 386 -1.01 -22.61 -29.95
C GLU A 386 -0.79 -23.95 -30.69
N LYS A 387 -1.55 -24.97 -30.32
CA LYS A 387 -1.70 -26.23 -31.04
C LYS A 387 -2.19 -26.04 -32.48
N GLU A 388 -3.23 -25.25 -32.73
CA GLU A 388 -3.73 -24.98 -34.09
C GLU A 388 -2.67 -24.26 -34.94
N GLN A 389 -1.96 -23.30 -34.34
CA GLN A 389 -0.83 -22.64 -35.00
C GLN A 389 0.30 -23.64 -35.29
N LYS A 390 0.58 -24.56 -34.38
CA LYS A 390 1.60 -25.60 -34.56
C LYS A 390 1.21 -26.61 -35.65
N ILE A 391 -0.06 -27.00 -35.74
CA ILE A 391 -0.59 -27.84 -36.83
C ILE A 391 -0.37 -27.14 -38.18
N GLN A 392 -0.66 -25.85 -38.28
CA GLN A 392 -0.42 -25.10 -39.52
C GLN A 392 1.08 -25.02 -39.87
N GLN A 393 1.95 -24.86 -38.87
CA GLN A 393 3.39 -24.89 -39.07
C GLN A 393 3.87 -26.25 -39.59
N LEU A 394 3.42 -27.35 -38.98
CA LEU A 394 3.75 -28.72 -39.41
C LEU A 394 3.24 -28.98 -40.84
N ALA A 395 2.02 -28.56 -41.16
CA ALA A 395 1.49 -28.66 -42.52
C ALA A 395 2.33 -27.89 -43.55
N ALA A 396 2.80 -26.69 -43.22
CA ALA A 396 3.68 -25.92 -44.09
C ALA A 396 5.06 -26.59 -44.28
N VAL A 397 5.62 -27.22 -43.23
CA VAL A 397 6.85 -28.01 -43.34
C VAL A 397 6.64 -29.24 -44.22
N ASN A 398 5.49 -29.92 -44.09
CA ASN A 398 5.11 -31.00 -44.99
C ASN A 398 5.10 -30.54 -46.46
N ASP A 399 4.51 -29.39 -46.78
CA ASP A 399 4.47 -28.86 -48.15
C ASP A 399 5.89 -28.58 -48.70
N ILE A 400 6.80 -28.07 -47.85
CA ILE A 400 8.21 -27.84 -48.23
C ILE A 400 8.94 -29.16 -48.51
N LEU A 401 8.81 -30.13 -47.59
CA LEU A 401 9.47 -31.43 -47.69
C LEU A 401 8.92 -32.26 -48.86
N GLN A 402 7.60 -32.23 -49.11
CA GLN A 402 7.00 -32.88 -50.27
C GLN A 402 7.60 -32.37 -51.60
N GLY A 403 7.94 -31.08 -51.69
CA GLY A 403 8.59 -30.50 -52.86
C GLY A 403 10.00 -31.05 -53.16
N LYS A 404 10.65 -31.72 -52.19
CA LYS A 404 11.97 -32.34 -52.34
C LYS A 404 11.91 -33.83 -52.69
N ILE A 405 10.79 -34.49 -52.43
CA ILE A 405 10.65 -35.92 -52.67
C ILE A 405 10.58 -36.16 -54.18
N ASP A 406 11.52 -36.95 -54.71
CA ASP A 406 11.45 -37.43 -56.09
C ASP A 406 10.30 -38.44 -56.22
N ILE A 407 9.18 -37.96 -56.76
CA ILE A 407 7.95 -38.75 -56.94
C ILE A 407 8.18 -39.94 -57.87
N GLU A 408 9.05 -39.83 -58.90
CA GLU A 408 9.33 -40.94 -59.81
C GLU A 408 10.19 -42.01 -59.14
N GLN A 409 11.12 -41.61 -58.28
CA GLN A 409 11.89 -42.55 -57.47
C GLN A 409 11.02 -43.24 -56.42
N LEU A 410 10.17 -42.49 -55.70
CA LEU A 410 9.23 -43.06 -54.72
C LEU A 410 8.29 -44.09 -55.36
N GLU A 411 7.80 -43.79 -56.57
CA GLU A 411 6.96 -44.72 -57.33
C GLU A 411 7.70 -46.00 -57.71
N LYS A 412 9.01 -45.92 -58.03
CA LYS A 412 9.82 -47.12 -58.29
C LYS A 412 9.97 -47.97 -57.03
N VAL A 413 10.38 -47.37 -55.92
CA VAL A 413 10.53 -48.06 -54.62
C VAL A 413 9.22 -48.72 -54.22
N ARG A 414 8.09 -48.02 -54.36
CA ARG A 414 6.74 -48.56 -54.11
C ARG A 414 6.44 -49.83 -54.93
N MET A 415 6.91 -49.90 -56.16
CA MET A 415 6.65 -51.03 -57.06
C MET A 415 7.56 -52.23 -56.79
N GLU A 416 8.69 -52.04 -56.12
CA GLU A 416 9.58 -53.15 -55.74
C GLU A 416 8.92 -54.07 -54.69
N GLU A 417 9.42 -55.31 -54.59
CA GLU A 417 8.92 -56.27 -53.60
C GLU A 417 9.37 -55.95 -52.18
N GLU A 418 10.52 -55.30 -52.02
CA GLU A 418 11.16 -55.05 -50.74
C GLU A 418 11.84 -53.69 -50.72
N ASN A 419 11.67 -52.96 -49.62
CA ASN A 419 12.46 -51.79 -49.27
C ASN A 419 13.80 -52.25 -48.72
N THR A 420 14.86 -51.64 -49.24
CA THR A 420 16.22 -51.85 -48.78
C THR A 420 16.62 -50.82 -47.72
N TYR A 421 17.61 -51.17 -46.90
CA TYR A 421 18.22 -50.21 -45.96
C TYR A 421 18.73 -48.94 -46.67
N ALA A 422 19.28 -49.07 -47.88
CA ALA A 422 19.82 -47.95 -48.64
C ALA A 422 18.73 -46.94 -49.05
N GLU A 423 17.55 -47.41 -49.44
CA GLU A 423 16.41 -46.55 -49.80
C GLU A 423 15.83 -45.85 -48.57
N ALA A 424 15.61 -46.59 -47.49
CA ALA A 424 15.16 -46.02 -46.23
C ALA A 424 16.15 -44.99 -45.68
N SER A 425 17.45 -45.27 -45.80
CA SER A 425 18.52 -44.36 -45.43
C SER A 425 18.52 -43.09 -46.28
N TYR A 426 18.36 -43.21 -47.61
CA TYR A 426 18.27 -42.05 -48.51
C TYR A 426 17.16 -41.08 -48.10
N TYR A 427 15.92 -41.57 -47.95
CA TYR A 427 14.79 -40.72 -47.56
C TYR A 427 14.92 -40.19 -46.13
N SER A 428 15.44 -40.99 -45.20
CA SER A 428 15.67 -40.53 -43.83
C SER A 428 16.64 -39.34 -43.80
N TYR A 429 17.73 -39.37 -44.56
CA TYR A 429 18.68 -38.27 -44.61
C TYR A 429 18.12 -37.02 -45.31
N GLU A 430 17.41 -37.16 -46.43
CA GLU A 430 16.77 -36.05 -47.14
C GLU A 430 15.76 -35.29 -46.26
N LEU A 431 15.04 -36.00 -45.39
CA LEU A 431 14.02 -35.41 -44.51
C LEU A 431 14.59 -34.75 -43.25
N ILE A 432 15.79 -35.13 -42.81
CA ILE A 432 16.44 -34.60 -41.60
C ILE A 432 17.27 -33.33 -41.91
N GLU A 433 17.59 -33.06 -43.19
CA GLU A 433 18.36 -31.86 -43.55
C GLU A 433 17.71 -30.57 -43.03
N PRO A 434 18.45 -29.65 -42.38
CA PRO A 434 17.91 -28.38 -41.91
C PRO A 434 17.31 -27.57 -43.06
N GLN A 435 16.03 -27.19 -42.93
CA GLN A 435 15.33 -26.34 -43.89
C GLN A 435 15.34 -24.91 -43.36
N THR A 436 15.91 -23.95 -44.10
CA THR A 436 15.95 -22.54 -43.68
C THR A 436 15.00 -21.66 -44.48
N ILE A 437 14.37 -20.71 -43.81
CA ILE A 437 13.61 -19.61 -44.42
C ILE A 437 14.24 -18.29 -43.96
N GLU A 438 14.34 -17.31 -44.86
CA GLU A 438 14.78 -15.96 -44.52
C GLU A 438 13.69 -15.23 -43.73
N ASN A 439 13.99 -14.87 -42.47
CA ASN A 439 13.11 -14.05 -41.67
C ASN A 439 13.11 -12.61 -42.22
N LEU A 440 11.97 -12.17 -42.77
CA LEU A 440 11.81 -10.87 -43.43
C LEU A 440 12.00 -9.66 -42.49
N GLU A 441 11.90 -9.83 -41.17
CA GLU A 441 12.09 -8.75 -40.20
C GLU A 441 13.54 -8.60 -39.74
N THR A 442 14.26 -9.71 -39.57
CA THR A 442 15.64 -9.74 -39.03
C THR A 442 16.71 -9.96 -40.10
N GLY A 443 16.34 -10.46 -41.29
CA GLY A 443 17.25 -10.86 -42.36
C GLY A 443 18.08 -12.10 -42.03
N SER A 444 17.72 -12.85 -40.98
CA SER A 444 18.41 -14.09 -40.59
C SER A 444 17.75 -15.31 -41.22
N GLU A 445 18.56 -16.29 -41.62
CA GLU A 445 18.06 -17.63 -41.97
C GLU A 445 17.64 -18.37 -40.70
N GLU A 446 16.36 -18.77 -40.61
CA GLU A 446 15.82 -19.55 -39.50
C GLU A 446 15.47 -20.97 -39.97
N ALA A 447 15.96 -21.97 -39.24
CA ALA A 447 15.63 -23.37 -39.52
C ALA A 447 14.18 -23.70 -39.11
N VAL A 448 13.33 -24.07 -40.06
CA VAL A 448 11.88 -24.31 -39.87
C VAL A 448 11.51 -25.74 -39.48
N ASN A 449 12.32 -26.74 -39.82
CA ASN A 449 12.14 -28.13 -39.38
C ASN A 449 12.95 -28.48 -38.13
N ASN A 450 13.53 -27.48 -37.45
CA ASN A 450 14.27 -27.70 -36.22
C ASN A 450 13.34 -28.24 -35.12
N ALA A 451 13.79 -29.24 -34.36
CA ALA A 451 13.02 -29.94 -33.34
C ALA A 451 11.69 -30.57 -33.85
N MET A 452 11.65 -30.97 -35.13
CA MET A 452 10.57 -31.76 -35.71
C MET A 452 11.13 -33.10 -36.22
N ALA A 453 10.35 -34.17 -36.09
CA ALA A 453 10.65 -35.45 -36.70
C ALA A 453 9.85 -35.59 -38.00
N SER A 454 10.44 -36.20 -39.02
CA SER A 454 9.79 -36.45 -40.30
C SER A 454 9.98 -37.88 -40.75
N HIS A 455 8.90 -38.53 -41.20
CA HIS A 455 8.90 -39.92 -41.61
C HIS A 455 8.13 -40.08 -42.92
N LEU A 456 8.64 -40.92 -43.81
CA LEU A 456 7.99 -41.21 -45.09
C LEU A 456 7.48 -42.64 -45.10
N TYR A 457 6.27 -42.81 -45.59
CA TYR A 457 5.62 -44.10 -45.82
C TYR A 457 5.20 -44.21 -47.28
N HIS A 458 5.34 -45.38 -47.87
CA HIS A 458 4.74 -45.65 -49.18
C HIS A 458 3.45 -46.47 -49.01
N TYR A 459 2.50 -46.23 -49.90
CA TYR A 459 1.17 -46.82 -49.85
C TYR A 459 0.98 -47.79 -51.02
N LYS A 460 0.85 -49.10 -50.71
CA LYS A 460 0.77 -50.18 -51.69
C LYS A 460 -0.28 -51.19 -51.26
N ASP A 461 -1.18 -51.56 -52.17
CA ASP A 461 -2.19 -52.62 -51.98
C ASP A 461 -3.08 -52.46 -50.72
N GLY A 462 -3.30 -51.22 -50.27
CA GLY A 462 -4.11 -50.94 -49.07
C GLY A 462 -3.31 -50.93 -47.76
N GLU A 463 -2.01 -51.21 -47.83
CA GLU A 463 -1.09 -51.22 -46.69
C GLU A 463 -0.05 -50.11 -46.78
N LEU A 464 0.51 -49.77 -45.62
CA LEU A 464 1.52 -48.72 -45.45
C LEU A 464 2.79 -49.35 -44.90
N PHE A 465 3.92 -48.99 -45.50
CA PHE A 465 5.24 -49.48 -45.13
C PHE A 465 6.20 -48.31 -44.94
N SER A 466 7.09 -48.43 -43.97
CA SER A 466 8.09 -47.40 -43.67
C SER A 466 9.15 -47.28 -44.76
N LEU A 467 9.57 -46.04 -45.04
CA LEU A 467 10.83 -45.68 -45.71
C LEU A 467 11.73 -44.86 -44.78
N SER A 468 11.59 -45.08 -43.48
CA SER A 468 12.40 -44.46 -42.43
C SER A 468 13.15 -45.51 -41.61
N LEU A 469 14.38 -45.17 -41.20
CA LEU A 469 15.22 -45.98 -40.32
C LEU A 469 14.66 -46.14 -38.89
N SER A 470 13.62 -45.36 -38.52
CA SER A 470 12.93 -45.47 -37.23
C SER A 470 11.99 -46.68 -37.11
N TYR A 471 11.73 -47.40 -38.20
CA TYR A 471 10.85 -48.57 -38.20
C TYR A 471 11.48 -49.73 -38.98
N GLN A 472 10.95 -50.94 -38.75
CA GLN A 472 11.29 -52.11 -39.54
C GLN A 472 10.73 -51.95 -40.97
N GLN A 473 11.59 -52.17 -41.95
CA GLN A 473 11.26 -52.20 -43.36
C GLN A 473 10.43 -53.45 -43.67
N ASN A 474 9.55 -53.36 -44.67
CA ASN A 474 8.74 -54.47 -45.19
C ASN A 474 7.71 -55.07 -44.21
N LEU A 475 7.58 -54.53 -42.99
CA LEU A 475 6.52 -54.86 -42.04
C LEU A 475 5.42 -53.79 -42.12
N SER A 476 4.16 -54.19 -42.19
CA SER A 476 3.04 -53.24 -42.22
C SER A 476 3.07 -52.32 -41.00
N MET A 477 2.78 -51.03 -41.21
CA MET A 477 2.74 -50.04 -40.14
C MET A 477 1.67 -50.32 -39.09
N GLU A 478 0.64 -51.12 -39.42
CA GLU A 478 -0.40 -51.58 -38.48
C GLU A 478 0.17 -52.22 -37.21
N TYR A 479 1.33 -52.87 -37.33
CA TYR A 479 1.98 -53.61 -36.25
C TYR A 479 3.19 -52.88 -35.65
N GLN A 480 3.46 -51.64 -36.07
CA GLN A 480 4.66 -50.89 -35.69
C GLN A 480 4.37 -49.56 -35.00
N MET A 481 3.11 -49.11 -35.00
CA MET A 481 2.70 -47.85 -34.37
C MET A 481 1.38 -48.00 -33.60
N PRO A 482 1.07 -47.07 -32.69
CA PRO A 482 -0.22 -47.06 -32.00
C PRO A 482 -1.41 -47.09 -32.96
N ALA A 483 -2.47 -47.82 -32.60
CA ALA A 483 -3.64 -48.00 -33.46
C ALA A 483 -4.27 -46.67 -33.89
N THR A 484 -4.38 -45.70 -32.99
CA THR A 484 -4.89 -44.35 -33.28
C THR A 484 -4.05 -43.61 -34.32
N ASN A 485 -2.72 -43.76 -34.23
CA ASN A 485 -1.78 -43.15 -35.16
C ASN A 485 -1.87 -43.80 -36.54
N TYR A 486 -1.90 -45.14 -36.58
CA TYR A 486 -2.05 -45.91 -37.82
C TYR A 486 -3.35 -45.61 -38.54
N LEU A 487 -4.48 -45.55 -37.81
CA LEU A 487 -5.77 -45.19 -38.39
C LEU A 487 -5.74 -43.79 -39.03
N SER A 488 -5.06 -42.83 -38.40
CA SER A 488 -4.92 -41.46 -38.93
C SER A 488 -4.01 -41.43 -40.18
N LEU A 489 -2.92 -42.19 -40.16
CA LEU A 489 -2.03 -42.37 -41.31
C LEU A 489 -2.78 -43.03 -42.49
N LYS A 490 -3.55 -44.08 -42.21
CA LYS A 490 -4.38 -44.80 -43.18
C LYS A 490 -5.49 -43.93 -43.75
N GLU A 491 -6.16 -43.12 -42.91
CA GLU A 491 -7.15 -42.14 -43.35
C GLU A 491 -6.53 -41.13 -44.33
N ALA A 492 -5.32 -40.63 -44.05
CA ALA A 492 -4.62 -39.72 -44.96
C ALA A 492 -4.33 -40.38 -46.32
N ALA A 493 -3.91 -41.65 -46.30
CA ALA A 493 -3.64 -42.44 -47.50
C ALA A 493 -4.90 -42.70 -48.34
N GLU A 494 -5.98 -43.16 -47.72
CA GLU A 494 -7.23 -43.56 -48.40
C GLU A 494 -8.05 -42.34 -48.88
N THR A 495 -8.11 -41.27 -48.08
CA THR A 495 -8.90 -40.08 -48.42
C THR A 495 -8.15 -39.10 -49.30
N GLY A 496 -6.81 -39.19 -49.33
CA GLY A 496 -5.95 -38.25 -50.04
C GLY A 496 -6.05 -36.81 -49.49
N LYS A 497 -6.40 -36.66 -48.21
CA LYS A 497 -6.43 -35.39 -47.46
C LYS A 497 -5.41 -35.41 -46.33
N THR A 498 -4.96 -34.22 -45.94
CA THR A 498 -4.11 -34.06 -44.76
C THR A 498 -4.92 -34.34 -43.50
N VAL A 499 -4.39 -35.22 -42.64
CA VAL A 499 -4.98 -35.60 -41.35
C VAL A 499 -4.01 -35.21 -40.25
N TYR A 500 -4.52 -34.84 -39.08
CA TYR A 500 -3.71 -34.55 -37.91
C TYR A 500 -4.15 -35.43 -36.75
N THR A 501 -3.21 -35.80 -35.90
CA THR A 501 -3.48 -36.61 -34.71
C THR A 501 -2.49 -36.28 -33.61
N GLU A 502 -2.81 -36.73 -32.41
CA GLU A 502 -1.88 -36.74 -31.28
C GLU A 502 -1.72 -38.18 -30.82
N TYR A 503 -0.48 -38.59 -30.59
CA TYR A 503 -0.19 -39.91 -30.05
C TYR A 503 0.98 -39.84 -29.08
N SER A 504 1.08 -40.85 -28.24
CA SER A 504 2.19 -41.05 -27.31
C SER A 504 2.93 -42.34 -27.67
N ASN A 505 4.25 -42.31 -27.58
CA ASN A 505 5.11 -43.49 -27.66
C ASN A 505 6.23 -43.41 -26.59
N TYR A 506 7.19 -44.34 -26.64
CA TYR A 506 8.32 -44.39 -25.69
C TYR A 506 9.27 -43.18 -25.73
N LEU A 507 9.23 -42.38 -26.80
CA LEU A 507 10.01 -41.15 -26.94
C LEU A 507 9.25 -39.90 -26.45
N GLY A 508 7.94 -40.03 -26.18
CA GLY A 508 7.09 -38.98 -25.65
C GLY A 508 5.78 -38.82 -26.43
N SER A 509 5.08 -37.71 -26.16
CA SER A 509 3.85 -37.33 -26.87
C SER A 509 4.17 -36.39 -28.02
N TYR A 510 3.50 -36.62 -29.14
CA TYR A 510 3.72 -35.90 -30.39
C TYR A 510 2.40 -35.40 -30.98
N LEU A 511 2.48 -34.19 -31.54
CA LEU A 511 1.47 -33.62 -32.41
C LEU A 511 1.93 -33.83 -33.84
N THR A 512 1.10 -34.50 -34.63
CA THR A 512 1.52 -35.07 -35.91
C THR A 512 0.59 -34.68 -37.04
N VAL A 513 1.17 -34.37 -38.19
CA VAL A 513 0.46 -34.08 -39.44
C VAL A 513 0.87 -35.08 -40.51
N PHE A 514 -0.12 -35.81 -41.03
CA PHE A 514 0.02 -36.73 -42.14
C PHE A 514 -0.44 -36.08 -43.44
N ALA A 515 0.47 -35.84 -44.37
CA ALA A 515 0.19 -35.26 -45.68
C ALA A 515 0.38 -36.31 -46.80
N PRO A 516 -0.66 -36.64 -47.57
CA PRO A 516 -0.56 -37.63 -48.63
C PRO A 516 0.25 -37.09 -49.81
N ILE A 517 1.08 -37.95 -50.39
CA ILE A 517 1.89 -37.70 -51.58
C ILE A 517 1.19 -38.34 -52.77
N LYS A 518 0.94 -37.55 -53.82
CA LYS A 518 0.25 -38.00 -55.02
C LYS A 518 1.19 -38.06 -56.21
N ASN A 519 1.05 -39.09 -57.03
CA ASN A 519 1.74 -39.15 -58.33
C ASN A 519 1.09 -38.19 -59.34
N ASN A 520 1.69 -38.09 -60.53
CA ASN A 520 1.19 -37.26 -61.64
C ASN A 520 -0.25 -37.63 -62.09
N ASN A 521 -0.75 -38.82 -61.75
CA ASN A 521 -2.10 -39.27 -62.06
C ASN A 521 -3.12 -38.95 -60.94
N GLY A 522 -2.66 -38.37 -59.82
CA GLY A 522 -3.48 -38.04 -58.65
C GLY A 522 -3.72 -39.20 -57.68
N GLU A 523 -3.10 -40.36 -57.91
CA GLU A 523 -3.12 -41.51 -57.00
C GLU A 523 -2.19 -41.25 -55.81
N VAL A 524 -2.61 -41.61 -54.60
CA VAL A 524 -1.77 -41.51 -53.40
C VAL A 524 -0.76 -42.65 -53.40
N ILE A 525 0.53 -42.31 -53.40
CA ILE A 525 1.63 -43.27 -53.50
C ILE A 525 2.42 -43.39 -52.19
N GLY A 526 2.19 -42.46 -51.27
CA GLY A 526 2.80 -42.42 -49.95
C GLY A 526 2.18 -41.35 -49.07
N VAL A 527 2.65 -41.29 -47.82
CA VAL A 527 2.25 -40.30 -46.84
C VAL A 527 3.50 -39.78 -46.14
N LEU A 528 3.61 -38.46 -46.04
CA LEU A 528 4.64 -37.79 -45.28
C LEU A 528 4.09 -37.43 -43.90
N GLU A 529 4.81 -37.85 -42.87
CA GLU A 529 4.57 -37.47 -41.48
C GLU A 529 5.54 -36.36 -41.07
N THR A 530 5.01 -35.32 -40.43
CA THR A 530 5.80 -34.38 -39.64
C THR A 530 5.22 -34.29 -38.24
N SER A 531 6.08 -34.44 -37.25
CA SER A 531 5.72 -34.57 -35.85
C SER A 531 6.52 -33.58 -35.01
N ALA A 532 5.85 -32.85 -34.11
CA ALA A 532 6.48 -32.01 -33.10
C ALA A 532 6.21 -32.57 -31.71
N SER A 533 7.20 -32.49 -30.82
CA SER A 533 7.02 -32.88 -29.42
C SER A 533 5.95 -32.01 -28.76
N SER A 534 4.89 -32.63 -28.25
CA SER A 534 3.83 -31.97 -27.49
C SER A 534 4.40 -31.35 -26.20
N LEU A 535 5.43 -31.95 -25.61
CA LEU A 535 6.13 -31.40 -24.45
C LEU A 535 6.74 -30.03 -24.74
N LEU A 536 7.50 -29.90 -25.83
CA LEU A 536 8.12 -28.62 -26.21
C LEU A 536 7.05 -27.56 -26.52
N LEU A 537 5.93 -27.97 -27.13
CA LEU A 537 4.80 -27.09 -27.39
C LEU A 537 4.17 -26.59 -26.08
N GLU A 538 3.84 -27.48 -25.14
CA GLU A 538 3.30 -27.12 -23.83
C GLU A 538 4.25 -26.24 -23.03
N MET A 539 5.56 -26.50 -23.10
CA MET A 539 6.59 -25.67 -22.48
C MET A 539 6.57 -24.23 -23.02
N ASN A 540 6.41 -24.07 -24.35
CA ASN A 540 6.29 -22.75 -24.98
C ASN A 540 4.99 -22.04 -24.55
N ILE A 541 3.85 -22.74 -24.57
CA ILE A 541 2.55 -22.23 -24.10
C ILE A 541 2.66 -21.72 -22.66
N LEU A 542 3.24 -22.53 -21.77
CA LEU A 542 3.37 -22.21 -20.36
C LEU A 542 4.36 -21.06 -20.13
N SER A 543 5.49 -21.04 -20.82
CA SER A 543 6.48 -19.95 -20.76
C SER A 543 5.89 -18.62 -21.22
N ASN A 544 5.18 -18.63 -22.36
CA ASN A 544 4.46 -17.49 -22.90
C ASN A 544 3.37 -17.02 -21.93
N SER A 545 2.54 -17.94 -21.44
CA SER A 545 1.49 -17.67 -20.45
C SER A 545 2.06 -17.04 -19.19
N GLN A 546 3.17 -17.54 -18.65
CA GLN A 546 3.85 -16.95 -17.49
C GLN A 546 4.39 -15.57 -17.78
N THR A 547 5.00 -15.36 -18.95
CA THR A 547 5.55 -14.07 -19.36
C THR A 547 4.44 -13.02 -19.50
N ILE A 548 3.32 -13.38 -20.14
CA ILE A 548 2.15 -12.52 -20.27
C ILE A 548 1.52 -12.25 -18.88
N LYS A 549 1.36 -13.27 -18.03
CA LYS A 549 0.88 -13.11 -16.64
C LYS A 549 1.77 -12.15 -15.83
N LYS A 550 3.09 -12.26 -15.95
CA LYS A 550 4.07 -11.33 -15.34
C LYS A 550 3.91 -9.90 -15.87
N LEU A 551 3.70 -9.73 -17.17
CA LEU A 551 3.52 -8.43 -17.82
C LEU A 551 2.19 -7.75 -17.39
N PHE A 552 1.10 -8.50 -17.28
CA PHE A 552 -0.14 -7.98 -16.71
C PHE A 552 -0.04 -7.67 -15.23
N PHE A 553 0.68 -8.51 -14.46
CA PHE A 553 0.94 -8.24 -13.06
C PHE A 553 1.76 -6.96 -12.88
N SER A 554 2.79 -6.74 -13.70
CA SER A 554 3.59 -5.51 -13.66
C SER A 554 2.78 -4.29 -14.11
N ALA A 555 1.99 -4.39 -15.19
CA ALA A 555 1.10 -3.33 -15.65
C ALA A 555 0.01 -2.98 -14.61
N GLY A 556 -0.60 -3.99 -13.99
CA GLY A 556 -1.58 -3.83 -12.91
C GLY A 556 -0.96 -3.19 -11.66
N THR A 557 0.27 -3.57 -11.32
CA THR A 557 1.02 -2.96 -10.21
C THR A 557 1.34 -1.50 -10.50
N LEU A 558 1.78 -1.17 -11.73
CA LEU A 558 2.03 0.21 -12.14
C LEU A 558 0.76 1.06 -12.10
N LEU A 559 -0.36 0.53 -12.60
CA LEU A 559 -1.67 1.20 -12.53
C LEU A 559 -2.09 1.43 -11.08
N PHE A 560 -1.91 0.44 -10.21
CA PHE A 560 -2.19 0.57 -8.79
C PHE A 560 -1.33 1.65 -8.12
N LEU A 561 -0.02 1.69 -8.40
CA LEU A 561 0.88 2.73 -7.89
C LEU A 561 0.51 4.13 -8.41
N LEU A 562 0.08 4.24 -9.68
CA LEU A 562 -0.44 5.49 -10.24
C LEU A 562 -1.71 5.95 -9.53
N ILE A 563 -2.66 5.05 -9.27
CA ILE A 563 -3.87 5.35 -8.50
C ILE A 563 -3.49 5.80 -7.09
N LEU A 564 -2.57 5.10 -6.42
CA LEU A 564 -2.09 5.49 -5.09
C LEU A 564 -1.40 6.85 -5.09
N LEU A 565 -0.61 7.17 -6.13
CA LEU A 565 0.03 8.46 -6.30
C LEU A 565 -1.02 9.57 -6.41
N VAL A 566 -2.03 9.38 -7.27
CA VAL A 566 -3.13 10.34 -7.44
C VAL A 566 -3.90 10.54 -6.13
N PHE A 567 -4.26 9.47 -5.43
CA PHE A 567 -4.92 9.58 -4.12
C PHE A 567 -4.03 10.25 -3.06
N TRP A 568 -2.73 9.98 -3.06
CA TRP A 568 -1.78 10.57 -2.13
C TRP A 568 -1.65 12.09 -2.34
N ILE A 569 -1.51 12.52 -3.60
CA ILE A 569 -1.47 13.95 -3.96
C ILE A 569 -2.74 14.65 -3.47
N ASN A 570 -3.92 14.08 -3.74
CA ASN A 570 -5.20 14.70 -3.36
C ASN A 570 -5.44 14.72 -1.84
N THR A 571 -5.06 13.68 -1.12
CA THR A 571 -5.32 13.57 0.33
C THR A 571 -4.32 14.35 1.19
N ARG A 572 -3.11 14.63 0.68
CA ARG A 572 -2.12 15.48 1.35
C ARG A 572 -2.66 16.88 1.61
N ASP A 573 -3.25 17.50 0.60
CA ASP A 573 -3.78 18.86 0.68
C ASP A 573 -4.96 18.97 1.64
N LEU A 574 -5.80 17.93 1.68
CA LEU A 574 -6.89 17.85 2.64
C LEU A 574 -6.39 17.87 4.10
N LYS A 575 -5.24 17.22 4.36
CA LYS A 575 -4.61 17.22 5.69
C LYS A 575 -4.10 18.61 6.07
N ILE A 576 -3.47 19.33 5.15
CA ILE A 576 -2.96 20.70 5.36
C ILE A 576 -4.11 21.64 5.66
N LEU A 577 -5.16 21.60 4.82
CA LEU A 577 -6.37 22.41 4.99
C LEU A 577 -7.03 22.15 6.35
N ARG A 578 -7.16 20.88 6.74
CA ARG A 578 -7.71 20.50 8.06
C ARG A 578 -6.90 21.10 9.22
N GLN A 579 -5.56 21.00 9.16
CA GLN A 579 -4.70 21.54 10.21
C GLN A 579 -4.81 23.07 10.32
N ALA A 580 -4.86 23.78 9.19
CA ALA A 580 -5.06 25.23 9.18
C ALA A 580 -6.42 25.62 9.79
N MET A 581 -7.49 24.89 9.44
CA MET A 581 -8.82 25.09 10.05
C MET A 581 -8.82 24.85 11.56
N THR A 582 -8.16 23.80 12.04
CA THR A 582 -8.07 23.51 13.49
C THR A 582 -7.33 24.62 14.23
N ARG A 583 -6.18 25.08 13.72
CA ARG A 583 -5.43 26.20 14.33
C ARG A 583 -6.26 27.48 14.40
N MET A 584 -7.01 27.79 13.35
CA MET A 584 -7.91 28.93 13.33
C MET A 584 -9.04 28.80 14.36
N ALA A 585 -9.61 27.60 14.53
CA ALA A 585 -10.62 27.33 15.54
C ALA A 585 -10.07 27.42 16.98
N GLU A 586 -8.78 27.14 17.17
CA GLU A 586 -8.06 27.28 18.43
C GLU A 586 -7.66 28.73 18.76
N GLY A 587 -7.90 29.68 17.84
CA GLY A 587 -7.71 31.12 18.06
C GLY A 587 -6.56 31.77 17.27
N ASP A 588 -5.81 31.01 16.48
CA ASP A 588 -4.78 31.55 15.59
C ASP A 588 -5.40 32.15 14.31
N LEU A 589 -5.73 33.45 14.36
CA LEU A 589 -6.35 34.17 13.25
C LEU A 589 -5.44 34.31 12.02
N HIS A 590 -4.13 34.07 12.15
CA HIS A 590 -3.18 34.10 11.05
C HIS A 590 -3.02 32.75 10.35
N ALA A 591 -3.66 31.69 10.85
CA ALA A 591 -3.60 30.37 10.21
C ALA A 591 -4.15 30.44 8.78
N ARG A 592 -3.37 29.92 7.82
CA ARG A 592 -3.73 29.81 6.40
C ARG A 592 -3.37 28.43 5.87
N ALA A 593 -4.15 27.95 4.91
CA ALA A 593 -3.91 26.69 4.23
C ALA A 593 -2.86 26.83 3.12
N ASN A 594 -2.86 27.96 2.39
CA ASN A 594 -1.86 28.29 1.35
C ASN A 594 -1.66 27.20 0.29
N ILE A 595 -2.74 26.53 -0.13
CA ILE A 595 -2.69 25.45 -1.12
C ILE A 595 -2.79 26.03 -2.53
N GLN A 596 -1.78 25.78 -3.36
CA GLN A 596 -1.72 26.23 -4.75
C GLN A 596 -2.26 25.14 -5.69
N GLY A 597 -3.07 25.52 -6.67
CA GLY A 597 -3.64 24.59 -7.65
C GLY A 597 -5.01 25.01 -8.17
N ASN A 598 -5.51 24.23 -9.13
CA ASN A 598 -6.82 24.40 -9.78
C ASN A 598 -7.79 23.23 -9.47
N HIS A 599 -7.39 22.27 -8.63
CA HIS A 599 -8.25 21.17 -8.19
C HIS A 599 -9.19 21.62 -7.07
N GLU A 600 -10.24 20.83 -6.82
CA GLU A 600 -11.33 21.18 -5.90
C GLU A 600 -10.84 21.56 -4.50
N VAL A 601 -9.87 20.81 -3.95
CA VAL A 601 -9.30 21.08 -2.62
C VAL A 601 -8.60 22.46 -2.57
N ALA A 602 -7.86 22.85 -3.61
CA ALA A 602 -7.22 24.17 -3.68
C ALA A 602 -8.25 25.31 -3.79
N VAL A 603 -9.37 25.08 -4.49
CA VAL A 603 -10.48 26.05 -4.54
C VAL A 603 -11.10 26.25 -3.16
N ILE A 604 -11.32 25.16 -2.40
CA ILE A 604 -11.83 25.23 -1.03
C ILE A 604 -10.83 25.96 -0.13
N ALA A 605 -9.53 25.66 -0.24
CA ALA A 605 -8.48 26.31 0.55
C ALA A 605 -8.43 27.82 0.31
N LYS A 606 -8.53 28.27 -0.95
CA LYS A 606 -8.60 29.72 -1.28
C LYS A 606 -9.80 30.40 -0.63
N ARG A 607 -10.97 29.75 -0.60
CA ARG A 607 -12.17 30.28 0.07
C ARG A 607 -11.99 30.33 1.58
N PHE A 608 -11.37 29.31 2.16
CA PHE A 608 -11.01 29.31 3.58
C PHE A 608 -10.04 30.45 3.92
N ASP A 609 -8.96 30.63 3.15
CA ASP A 609 -7.98 31.69 3.39
C ASP A 609 -8.60 33.10 3.27
N HIS A 610 -9.52 33.28 2.32
CA HIS A 610 -10.30 34.52 2.21
C HIS A 610 -11.20 34.76 3.44
N MET A 611 -11.89 33.72 3.91
CA MET A 611 -12.69 33.79 5.13
C MET A 611 -11.83 34.12 6.36
N ALA A 612 -10.63 33.52 6.46
CA ALA A 612 -9.69 33.77 7.55
C ALA A 612 -9.22 35.23 7.56
N ALA A 613 -8.90 35.80 6.39
CA ALA A 613 -8.57 37.22 6.26
C ALA A 613 -9.73 38.14 6.62
N LEU A 614 -10.97 37.79 6.25
CA LEU A 614 -12.16 38.56 6.63
C LEU A 614 -12.36 38.56 8.15
N ILE A 615 -12.19 37.41 8.80
CA ILE A 615 -12.35 37.28 10.25
C ILE A 615 -11.26 38.09 10.97
N GLU A 616 -10.00 37.97 10.57
CA GLU A 616 -8.88 38.75 11.11
C GLU A 616 -9.16 40.26 11.02
N ASN A 617 -9.57 40.75 9.84
CA ASN A 617 -9.90 42.15 9.65
C ASN A 617 -11.09 42.60 10.52
N ARG A 618 -12.12 41.77 10.69
CA ARG A 618 -13.28 42.09 11.53
C ARG A 618 -12.93 42.16 13.02
N VAL A 619 -12.07 41.26 13.49
CA VAL A 619 -11.58 41.29 14.87
C VAL A 619 -10.77 42.57 15.10
N ALA A 620 -9.84 42.90 14.20
CA ALA A 620 -9.07 44.14 14.27
C ALA A 620 -9.97 45.41 14.20
N GLU A 621 -11.01 45.40 13.37
CA GLU A 621 -12.00 46.47 13.29
C GLU A 621 -12.77 46.62 14.61
N MET A 622 -13.21 45.52 15.21
CA MET A 622 -13.89 45.51 16.51
C MET A 622 -13.00 46.05 17.64
N GLU A 623 -11.73 45.65 17.69
CA GLU A 623 -10.77 46.18 18.66
C GLU A 623 -10.56 47.70 18.48
N SER A 624 -10.45 48.15 17.23
CA SER A 624 -10.35 49.60 16.92
C SER A 624 -11.57 50.39 17.38
N TYR A 625 -12.79 49.85 17.16
CA TYR A 625 -14.01 50.48 17.67
C TYR A 625 -14.05 50.47 19.19
N GLN A 626 -13.70 49.36 19.84
CA GLN A 626 -13.69 49.28 21.30
C GLN A 626 -12.78 50.36 21.91
N ASN A 627 -11.55 50.50 21.39
CA ASN A 627 -10.61 51.53 21.83
C ASN A 627 -11.17 52.96 21.66
N LYS A 628 -11.86 53.23 20.54
CA LYS A 628 -12.50 54.53 20.31
C LYS A 628 -13.70 54.78 21.25
N TYR A 629 -14.51 53.76 21.54
CA TYR A 629 -15.65 53.89 22.44
C TYR A 629 -15.24 54.14 23.90
N GLU A 630 -14.13 53.55 24.37
CA GLU A 630 -13.61 53.79 25.72
C GLU A 630 -13.26 55.27 25.97
N ALA A 631 -12.84 56.01 24.94
CA ALA A 631 -12.56 57.45 25.06
C ALA A 631 -13.81 58.30 25.37
N PHE A 632 -15.01 57.81 25.05
CA PHE A 632 -16.27 58.50 25.33
C PHE A 632 -16.97 58.02 26.61
N VAL A 633 -16.63 56.81 27.09
CA VAL A 633 -17.26 56.20 28.26
C VAL A 633 -16.15 55.61 29.15
N PRO A 634 -15.75 56.31 30.23
CA PRO A 634 -14.69 55.82 31.09
C PRO A 634 -15.14 54.53 31.79
N SER A 635 -14.29 53.50 31.75
CA SER A 635 -14.56 52.19 32.36
C SER A 635 -14.41 52.18 33.88
N LYS A 636 -13.54 53.05 34.43
CA LYS A 636 -13.18 53.06 35.86
C LYS A 636 -14.37 53.27 36.82
N PRO A 637 -15.31 54.20 36.58
CA PRO A 637 -16.48 54.35 37.46
C PRO A 637 -17.37 53.10 37.56
N PHE A 638 -17.40 52.24 36.53
CA PHE A 638 -18.21 51.02 36.54
C PHE A 638 -17.74 49.99 37.59
N TYR A 639 -16.48 50.05 38.06
CA TYR A 639 -16.03 49.21 39.18
C TYR A 639 -16.81 49.49 40.48
N LEU A 640 -17.31 50.72 40.67
CA LEU A 640 -18.12 51.08 41.84
C LEU A 640 -19.45 50.33 41.88
N LEU A 641 -20.00 49.94 40.72
CA LEU A 641 -21.26 49.18 40.64
C LEU A 641 -21.07 47.69 41.00
N ARG A 642 -19.83 47.18 41.10
CA ARG A 642 -19.50 45.75 41.35
C ARG A 642 -20.27 44.77 40.43
N LYS A 643 -20.46 45.16 39.17
CA LYS A 643 -21.03 44.33 38.10
C LYS A 643 -19.98 44.10 37.00
N ASN A 644 -20.25 43.23 36.03
CA ASN A 644 -19.37 42.86 34.91
C ASN A 644 -19.10 44.04 33.93
N GLY A 645 -18.55 45.15 34.45
CA GLY A 645 -18.33 46.40 33.74
C GLY A 645 -19.60 46.96 33.08
N ILE A 646 -19.40 47.58 31.91
CA ILE A 646 -20.46 48.17 31.08
C ILE A 646 -21.53 47.14 30.69
N ARG A 647 -21.15 45.86 30.46
CA ARG A 647 -22.09 44.80 30.05
C ARG A 647 -23.15 44.49 31.11
N GLY A 648 -22.81 44.62 32.39
CA GLY A 648 -23.72 44.35 33.51
C GLY A 648 -24.54 45.55 33.97
N ALA A 649 -24.30 46.74 33.42
CA ALA A 649 -24.88 47.99 33.89
C ALA A 649 -26.28 48.25 33.29
N LEU A 650 -27.30 48.26 34.15
CA LEU A 650 -28.69 48.47 33.79
C LEU A 650 -29.19 49.85 34.25
N SER A 651 -30.21 50.37 33.56
CA SER A 651 -30.89 51.60 33.97
C SER A 651 -31.49 51.44 35.36
N GLY A 652 -31.20 52.38 36.26
CA GLY A 652 -31.63 52.33 37.66
C GLY A 652 -30.57 51.73 38.60
N ASP A 653 -29.48 51.17 38.07
CA ASP A 653 -28.34 50.78 38.91
C ASP A 653 -27.70 52.03 39.53
N GLY A 654 -27.44 51.98 40.84
CA GLY A 654 -26.79 53.05 41.56
C GLY A 654 -26.06 52.53 42.79
N LYS A 655 -24.98 53.22 43.17
CA LYS A 655 -24.21 52.93 44.37
C LYS A 655 -23.80 54.22 45.07
N ASP A 656 -24.11 54.29 46.36
CA ASP A 656 -23.69 55.37 47.25
C ASP A 656 -22.29 55.09 47.80
N PHE A 657 -21.47 56.15 47.88
CA PHE A 657 -20.13 56.13 48.44
C PHE A 657 -19.72 57.55 48.88
N ILE A 658 -18.75 57.62 49.79
CA ILE A 658 -18.17 58.88 50.26
C ILE A 658 -16.81 59.04 49.59
N ALA A 659 -16.49 60.24 49.12
CA ALA A 659 -15.23 60.55 48.45
C ALA A 659 -14.78 61.99 48.71
N SER A 660 -13.47 62.22 48.59
CA SER A 660 -12.94 63.58 48.48
C SER A 660 -13.15 64.06 47.05
N VAL A 661 -13.86 65.17 46.89
CA VAL A 661 -14.13 65.81 45.60
C VAL A 661 -13.29 67.08 45.51
N LEU A 662 -12.51 67.17 44.44
CA LEU A 662 -11.73 68.32 44.06
C LEU A 662 -12.42 68.97 42.86
N THR A 663 -12.81 70.22 43.01
CA THR A 663 -13.27 71.03 41.87
C THR A 663 -12.22 72.08 41.56
N ILE A 664 -11.70 72.04 40.33
CA ILE A 664 -10.72 72.98 39.80
C ILE A 664 -11.43 73.92 38.84
N ASN A 665 -11.06 75.20 38.89
CA ASN A 665 -11.36 76.14 37.83
C ASN A 665 -10.10 76.94 37.53
N THR A 666 -9.85 77.16 36.26
CA THR A 666 -8.77 78.04 35.82
C THR A 666 -9.25 78.92 34.70
N TYR A 667 -8.70 80.11 34.54
CA TYR A 667 -8.94 80.88 33.34
C TYR A 667 -7.77 81.84 33.11
N ASP A 668 -7.58 82.22 31.85
CA ASP A 668 -6.65 83.28 31.49
C ASP A 668 -7.35 84.63 31.74
N GLU A 669 -6.72 85.49 32.55
CA GLU A 669 -7.23 86.82 32.89
C GLU A 669 -7.29 87.74 31.65
N TYR A 670 -6.51 87.44 30.60
CA TYR A 670 -6.38 88.24 29.39
C TYR A 670 -7.22 87.75 28.20
N GLU A 671 -7.80 86.54 28.24
CA GLU A 671 -8.62 86.00 27.14
C GLU A 671 -10.13 86.22 27.35
N THR A 672 -10.59 87.47 27.27
CA THR A 672 -12.03 87.77 27.43
C THR A 672 -12.86 87.82 26.13
N ASP A 673 -12.28 87.78 24.92
CA ASP A 673 -13.06 88.17 23.72
C ASP A 673 -13.00 87.27 22.45
N ASN A 674 -12.44 86.05 22.45
CA ASN A 674 -12.43 85.25 21.19
C ASN A 674 -12.58 83.71 21.32
N LEU A 675 -13.45 83.24 22.22
CA LEU A 675 -13.70 81.79 22.41
C LEU A 675 -14.33 81.07 21.19
N TYR A 676 -15.02 81.76 20.28
CA TYR A 676 -15.69 81.10 19.15
C TYR A 676 -14.70 80.57 18.10
N GLU A 677 -13.58 81.26 17.84
CA GLU A 677 -12.60 80.87 16.82
C GLU A 677 -11.54 79.87 17.32
N LYS A 678 -11.18 79.88 18.62
CA LYS A 678 -10.14 79.00 19.20
C LYS A 678 -10.67 77.90 20.15
N GLY A 679 -12.00 77.82 20.33
CA GLY A 679 -12.68 77.21 21.49
C GLY A 679 -12.29 75.79 21.90
N PHE A 680 -12.28 74.80 20.99
CA PHE A 680 -12.00 73.40 21.38
C PHE A 680 -10.52 73.07 21.45
N CYS A 681 -9.68 73.68 20.61
CA CYS A 681 -8.23 73.43 20.62
C CYS A 681 -7.57 73.97 21.90
N ALA A 682 -7.93 75.19 22.32
CA ALA A 682 -7.46 75.77 23.58
C ALA A 682 -7.93 74.93 24.78
N TYR A 683 -9.19 74.48 24.77
CA TYR A 683 -9.74 73.63 25.82
C TYR A 683 -9.03 72.27 25.91
N ASN A 684 -8.79 71.61 24.77
CA ASN A 684 -8.05 70.35 24.73
C ASN A 684 -6.58 70.51 25.15
N ALA A 685 -5.94 71.63 24.80
CA ALA A 685 -4.56 71.92 25.22
C ALA A 685 -4.46 72.04 26.75
N TYR A 686 -5.44 72.69 27.38
CA TYR A 686 -5.55 72.79 28.82
C TYR A 686 -5.83 71.42 29.50
N LEU A 687 -6.83 70.68 29.01
CA LEU A 687 -7.14 69.33 29.51
C LEU A 687 -5.92 68.39 29.42
N SER A 688 -5.13 68.50 28.34
CA SER A 688 -3.91 67.70 28.15
C SER A 688 -2.82 68.00 29.18
N LYS A 689 -2.83 69.17 29.82
CA LYS A 689 -1.91 69.51 30.92
C LYS A 689 -2.39 68.96 32.27
N GLN A 690 -3.70 69.03 32.53
CA GLN A 690 -4.26 68.71 33.85
C GLN A 690 -4.68 67.26 34.03
N ILE A 691 -5.40 66.68 33.05
CA ILE A 691 -6.00 65.35 33.16
C ILE A 691 -4.93 64.27 33.41
N PRO A 692 -3.74 64.29 32.76
CA PRO A 692 -2.68 63.34 33.10
C PRO A 692 -2.21 63.45 34.55
N VAL A 693 -2.05 64.68 35.08
CA VAL A 693 -1.67 64.91 36.49
C VAL A 693 -2.75 64.37 37.41
N ILE A 694 -4.02 64.68 37.15
CA ILE A 694 -5.17 64.16 37.89
C ILE A 694 -5.14 62.62 37.95
N HIS A 695 -4.87 61.96 36.82
CA HIS A 695 -4.77 60.51 36.76
C HIS A 695 -3.57 59.94 37.51
N THR A 696 -2.42 60.62 37.53
CA THR A 696 -1.23 60.21 38.31
C THR A 696 -1.54 60.10 39.80
N TYR A 697 -2.38 60.98 40.35
CA TYR A 697 -2.80 60.95 41.75
C TYR A 697 -4.01 60.05 42.02
N GLY A 698 -4.49 59.32 41.01
CA GLY A 698 -5.63 58.40 41.12
C GLY A 698 -7.00 59.07 41.03
N GLY A 699 -7.06 60.35 40.67
CA GLY A 699 -8.31 61.10 40.48
C GLY A 699 -9.11 60.61 39.28
N VAL A 700 -10.42 60.54 39.45
CA VAL A 700 -11.38 60.22 38.39
C VAL A 700 -12.16 61.47 38.02
N VAL A 701 -11.99 61.93 36.79
CA VAL A 701 -12.71 63.10 36.27
C VAL A 701 -14.18 62.72 36.07
N ASN A 702 -15.04 63.27 36.91
CA ASN A 702 -16.48 63.03 36.88
C ASN A 702 -17.16 63.93 35.85
N LYS A 703 -16.84 65.22 35.87
CA LYS A 703 -17.43 66.20 34.96
C LYS A 703 -16.41 67.23 34.53
N ILE A 704 -16.45 67.56 33.25
CA ILE A 704 -15.66 68.62 32.62
C ILE A 704 -16.66 69.76 32.30
N PHE A 705 -16.39 70.97 32.81
CA PHE A 705 -17.21 72.17 32.60
C PHE A 705 -16.32 73.35 32.18
N ARG A 706 -16.91 74.51 31.83
CA ARG A 706 -16.16 75.63 31.24
C ARG A 706 -14.96 76.01 32.11
N TYR A 707 -13.77 75.76 31.56
CA TYR A 707 -12.46 75.83 32.21
C TYR A 707 -12.38 75.29 33.64
N GLY A 708 -12.99 74.12 33.88
CA GLY A 708 -12.86 73.43 35.16
C GLY A 708 -13.28 71.97 35.15
N GLU A 709 -12.79 71.25 36.15
CA GLU A 709 -12.93 69.82 36.31
C GLU A 709 -13.48 69.51 37.70
N ASN A 710 -14.46 68.61 37.74
CA ASN A 710 -14.89 67.97 38.96
C ASN A 710 -14.25 66.58 39.02
N VAL A 711 -13.38 66.38 40.00
CA VAL A 711 -12.54 65.20 40.15
C VAL A 711 -12.87 64.50 41.46
N VAL A 712 -13.02 63.19 41.40
CA VAL A 712 -13.43 62.35 42.52
C VAL A 712 -12.27 61.44 42.91
N PHE A 713 -11.93 61.45 44.19
CA PHE A 713 -10.92 60.60 44.80
C PHE A 713 -11.61 59.62 45.75
N THR A 714 -11.65 58.35 45.36
CA THR A 714 -12.25 57.28 46.18
C THR A 714 -11.45 57.06 47.45
N LYS A 715 -12.02 56.31 48.40
CA LYS A 715 -11.45 56.06 49.74
C LYS A 715 -9.98 55.63 49.72
N GLU A 716 -9.54 54.90 48.71
CA GLU A 716 -8.17 54.39 48.59
C GLU A 716 -7.13 55.49 48.30
N VAL A 717 -7.56 56.60 47.67
CA VAL A 717 -6.69 57.68 47.17
C VAL A 717 -7.12 59.08 47.66
N GLN A 718 -8.12 59.16 48.55
CA GLN A 718 -8.71 60.41 49.02
C GLN A 718 -7.71 61.39 49.68
N GLN A 719 -6.61 60.87 50.23
CA GLN A 719 -5.53 61.67 50.81
C GLN A 719 -4.72 62.47 49.76
N HIS A 720 -4.75 62.08 48.47
CA HIS A 720 -3.99 62.72 47.41
C HIS A 720 -4.67 63.97 46.81
N ALA A 721 -5.90 64.30 47.22
CA ALA A 721 -6.67 65.39 46.61
C ALA A 721 -5.95 66.76 46.70
N VAL A 722 -5.30 67.05 47.82
CA VAL A 722 -4.54 68.29 48.02
C VAL A 722 -3.26 68.29 47.18
N GLU A 723 -2.50 67.20 47.18
CA GLU A 723 -1.28 67.07 46.37
C GLU A 723 -1.59 67.19 44.88
N CYS A 724 -2.72 66.62 44.44
CA CYS A 724 -3.19 66.76 43.08
C CYS A 724 -3.51 68.23 42.74
N ALA A 725 -4.22 68.95 43.61
CA ALA A 725 -4.51 70.37 43.39
C ALA A 725 -3.22 71.21 43.31
N ILE A 726 -2.24 70.94 44.18
CA ILE A 726 -0.93 71.61 44.16
C ILE A 726 -0.14 71.26 42.89
N ALA A 727 -0.11 69.99 42.48
CA ALA A 727 0.61 69.55 41.30
C ALA A 727 0.00 70.12 40.01
N VAL A 728 -1.34 70.24 39.95
CA VAL A 728 -2.02 70.93 38.85
C VAL A 728 -1.64 72.41 38.86
N LEU A 729 -1.72 73.09 40.01
CA LEU A 729 -1.31 74.49 40.13
C LEU A 729 0.15 74.71 39.69
N GLU A 730 1.08 73.85 40.11
CA GLU A 730 2.48 73.94 39.70
C GLU A 730 2.66 73.80 38.18
N ARG A 731 1.89 72.91 37.55
CA ARG A 731 1.91 72.74 36.09
C ARG A 731 1.42 73.99 35.35
N LEU A 732 0.60 74.84 35.98
CA LEU A 732 0.05 76.06 35.39
C LEU A 732 0.86 77.32 35.69
N LYS A 733 1.86 77.26 36.58
CA LYS A 733 2.72 78.42 36.88
C LYS A 733 3.47 78.95 35.66
N GLU A 734 3.73 78.09 34.68
CA GLU A 734 4.41 78.45 33.42
C GLU A 734 3.55 79.33 32.50
N THR A 735 2.24 79.43 32.73
CA THR A 735 1.27 80.06 31.82
C THR A 735 0.54 81.26 32.41
N GLU A 736 0.90 81.71 33.62
CA GLU A 736 0.26 82.85 34.33
C GLU A 736 -1.28 82.73 34.47
N GLU A 737 -1.83 81.51 34.33
CA GLU A 737 -3.27 81.25 34.44
C GLU A 737 -3.74 81.36 35.90
N VAL A 738 -4.93 81.94 36.09
CA VAL A 738 -5.57 81.99 37.41
C VAL A 738 -6.06 80.59 37.79
N PHE A 739 -5.85 80.17 39.04
CA PHE A 739 -6.24 78.85 39.54
C PHE A 739 -6.98 78.96 40.87
N PHE A 740 -8.16 78.35 40.92
CA PHE A 740 -8.94 78.19 42.13
C PHE A 740 -9.40 76.75 42.29
N ALA A 741 -9.23 76.20 43.48
CA ALA A 741 -9.67 74.86 43.82
C ALA A 741 -10.47 74.82 45.12
N GLY A 742 -11.52 74.00 45.12
CA GLY A 742 -12.30 73.66 46.29
C GLY A 742 -12.27 72.15 46.54
N ILE A 743 -11.96 71.75 47.78
CA ILE A 743 -11.84 70.35 48.17
C ILE A 743 -12.83 70.05 49.30
N ALA A 744 -13.74 69.10 49.08
CA ALA A 744 -14.75 68.72 50.07
C ALA A 744 -14.91 67.20 50.15
N GLU A 745 -15.23 66.69 51.33
CA GLU A 745 -15.74 65.32 51.46
C GLU A 745 -17.24 65.37 51.15
N GLU A 746 -17.67 64.62 50.12
CA GLU A 746 -19.06 64.60 49.67
C GLU A 746 -19.61 63.17 49.67
N GLU A 747 -20.91 63.06 49.94
CA GLU A 747 -21.68 61.81 49.78
C GLU A 747 -22.24 61.76 48.35
N LEU A 748 -21.79 60.78 47.57
CA LEU A 748 -22.03 60.68 46.14
C LEU A 748 -22.78 59.40 45.79
N ARG A 749 -23.70 59.48 44.84
CA ARG A 749 -24.32 58.33 44.17
C ARG A 749 -23.82 58.25 42.74
N PHE A 750 -23.09 57.19 42.40
CA PHE A 750 -22.80 56.84 41.01
C PHE A 750 -23.88 55.91 40.46
N GLY A 751 -24.49 56.25 39.34
CA GLY A 751 -25.55 55.43 38.76
C GLY A 751 -25.71 55.55 37.26
N VAL A 752 -26.53 54.67 36.70
CA VAL A 752 -26.84 54.60 35.27
C VAL A 752 -28.29 54.97 35.08
N ILE A 753 -28.52 56.08 34.38
CA ILE A 753 -29.85 56.62 34.10
C ILE A 753 -30.16 56.58 32.61
N GLY A 754 -31.44 56.63 32.26
CA GLY A 754 -31.92 56.68 30.87
C GLY A 754 -32.58 55.38 30.40
N LEU A 755 -32.92 55.35 29.11
CA LEU A 755 -33.65 54.25 28.47
C LEU A 755 -32.68 53.20 27.91
N PRO A 756 -33.13 51.96 27.61
CA PRO A 756 -32.26 50.90 27.09
C PRO A 756 -31.42 51.28 25.86
N LYS A 757 -31.94 52.15 24.99
CA LYS A 757 -31.24 52.64 23.79
C LYS A 757 -30.31 53.83 24.04
N ARG A 758 -30.39 54.49 25.19
CA ARG A 758 -29.57 55.64 25.57
C ARG A 758 -29.43 55.71 27.09
N ARG A 759 -28.35 55.12 27.58
CA ARG A 759 -27.95 55.16 28.99
C ARG A 759 -26.81 56.15 29.17
N VAL A 760 -26.81 56.84 30.30
CA VAL A 760 -25.77 57.78 30.69
C VAL A 760 -25.37 57.46 32.12
N THR A 761 -24.07 57.42 32.38
CA THR A 761 -23.54 57.36 33.74
C THR A 761 -23.59 58.75 34.35
N THR A 762 -24.07 58.85 35.59
CA THR A 762 -24.14 60.11 36.31
C THR A 762 -23.63 59.92 37.74
N MET A 763 -23.02 60.97 38.28
CA MET A 763 -22.66 61.05 39.69
C MET A 763 -23.38 62.25 40.29
N ILE A 764 -24.13 62.02 41.36
CA ILE A 764 -24.97 63.03 42.01
C ILE A 764 -24.55 63.13 43.46
N SER A 765 -24.33 64.35 43.93
CA SER A 765 -24.09 64.65 45.35
C SER A 765 -25.42 64.91 46.05
N GLU A 766 -25.65 64.35 47.24
CA GLU A 766 -26.96 64.38 47.92
C GLU A 766 -27.46 65.80 48.21
N HIS A 767 -26.55 66.72 48.54
CA HIS A 767 -26.88 68.08 48.99
C HIS A 767 -26.32 69.17 48.06
N GLY A 768 -25.97 68.82 46.81
CA GLY A 768 -25.24 69.70 45.90
C GLY A 768 -23.72 69.61 46.07
N SER A 769 -22.96 70.21 45.15
CA SER A 769 -21.48 70.08 45.16
C SER A 769 -20.81 71.12 46.03
N LEU A 770 -20.40 70.69 47.23
CA LEU A 770 -19.69 71.54 48.20
C LEU A 770 -18.30 71.93 47.70
N SER A 771 -17.60 71.04 46.98
CA SER A 771 -16.30 71.35 46.36
C SER A 771 -16.40 72.45 45.30
N LEU A 772 -17.46 72.45 44.48
CA LEU A 772 -17.72 73.53 43.52
C LEU A 772 -18.03 74.86 44.23
N PHE A 773 -18.83 74.81 45.30
CA PHE A 773 -19.12 75.99 46.10
C PHE A 773 -17.85 76.58 46.74
N LEU A 774 -16.98 75.73 47.31
CA LEU A 774 -15.68 76.15 47.82
C LEU A 774 -14.77 76.70 46.73
N GLN A 775 -14.77 76.11 45.52
CA GLN A 775 -13.97 76.63 44.41
C GLN A 775 -14.42 78.05 44.02
N GLN A 776 -15.73 78.29 43.92
CA GLN A 776 -16.26 79.63 43.63
C GLN A 776 -15.94 80.63 44.75
N MET A 777 -16.05 80.18 46.01
CA MET A 777 -15.65 80.97 47.17
C MET A 777 -14.15 81.29 47.16
N ALA A 778 -13.31 80.34 46.77
CA ALA A 778 -11.86 80.52 46.62
C ALA A 778 -11.55 81.64 45.62
N GLY A 779 -12.27 81.67 44.49
CA GLY A 779 -12.23 82.74 43.50
C GLY A 779 -12.64 84.10 44.06
N ARG A 780 -13.76 84.16 44.78
CA ARG A 780 -14.26 85.40 45.41
C ARG A 780 -13.29 85.96 46.47
N LEU A 781 -12.68 85.08 47.27
CA LEU A 781 -11.76 85.44 48.35
C LEU A 781 -10.32 85.66 47.86
N GLY A 782 -10.01 85.36 46.60
CA GLY A 782 -8.65 85.45 46.06
C GLY A 782 -7.67 84.50 46.76
N THR A 783 -8.15 83.29 47.09
CA THR A 783 -7.38 82.26 47.80
C THR A 783 -7.27 81.03 46.88
N PRO A 784 -6.07 80.51 46.55
CA PRO A 784 -5.94 79.48 45.52
C PRO A 784 -6.62 78.14 45.83
N ILE A 785 -6.61 77.70 47.10
CA ILE A 785 -7.14 76.38 47.48
C ILE A 785 -7.89 76.48 48.81
N LEU A 786 -9.16 76.09 48.80
CA LEU A 786 -10.00 75.92 50.00
C LEU A 786 -10.34 74.46 50.25
N ILE A 787 -10.35 74.05 51.51
CA ILE A 787 -10.68 72.69 51.92
C ILE A 787 -11.59 72.67 53.15
N THR A 788 -12.59 71.79 53.14
CA THR A 788 -13.42 71.50 54.32
C THR A 788 -12.63 70.79 55.42
N GLY A 789 -13.00 70.99 56.68
CA GLY A 789 -12.41 70.29 57.82
C GLY A 789 -12.57 68.77 57.74
N ARG A 790 -13.71 68.30 57.24
CA ARG A 790 -13.92 66.86 56.98
C ARG A 790 -12.93 66.31 55.97
N ALA A 791 -12.74 66.96 54.82
CA ALA A 791 -11.74 66.51 53.84
C ALA A 791 -10.31 66.60 54.39
N ALA A 792 -9.97 67.67 55.10
CA ALA A 792 -8.67 67.83 55.74
C ALA A 792 -8.37 66.71 56.75
N SER A 793 -9.38 66.23 57.49
CA SER A 793 -9.26 65.11 58.44
C SER A 793 -8.90 63.77 57.79
N ARG A 794 -9.08 63.63 56.47
CA ARG A 794 -8.68 62.43 55.71
C ARG A 794 -7.20 62.43 55.31
N ILE A 795 -6.50 63.54 55.52
CA ILE A 795 -5.10 63.72 55.16
C ILE A 795 -4.25 63.56 56.43
N PRO A 796 -3.37 62.54 56.50
CA PRO A 796 -2.50 62.35 57.66
C PRO A 796 -1.61 63.57 57.90
N ASN A 797 -1.50 64.02 59.15
CA ASN A 797 -0.65 65.14 59.57
C ASN A 797 -0.88 66.46 58.78
N PHE A 798 -2.13 66.73 58.37
CA PHE A 798 -2.51 67.86 57.53
C PHE A 798 -1.93 69.22 57.96
N SER A 799 -2.06 69.59 59.25
CA SER A 799 -1.56 70.87 59.77
C SER A 799 -0.04 70.97 59.87
N THR A 800 0.67 69.84 59.81
CA THR A 800 2.15 69.78 59.87
C THR A 800 2.75 69.88 58.47
N TYR A 801 2.14 69.20 57.49
CA TYR A 801 2.64 69.19 56.11
C TYR A 801 2.23 70.43 55.32
N TYR A 802 1.06 71.00 55.58
CA TYR A 802 0.53 72.13 54.83
C TYR A 802 0.47 73.40 55.68
N ARG A 803 0.97 74.51 55.11
CA ARG A 803 0.76 75.84 55.68
C ARG A 803 -0.70 76.22 55.48
N THR A 804 -1.44 76.28 56.58
CA THR A 804 -2.89 76.49 56.56
C THR A 804 -3.32 77.47 57.63
N ARG A 805 -4.48 78.10 57.42
CA ARG A 805 -5.20 78.89 58.44
C ARG A 805 -6.70 78.66 58.32
N VAL A 806 -7.41 78.75 59.43
CA VAL A 806 -8.88 78.68 59.44
C VAL A 806 -9.41 80.00 58.88
N ILE A 807 -10.24 79.93 57.85
CA ILE A 807 -10.86 81.13 57.26
C ILE A 807 -12.31 81.32 57.66
N GLY A 808 -12.89 80.39 58.42
CA GLY A 808 -14.26 80.52 58.90
C GLY A 808 -15.00 79.20 59.00
N TYR A 809 -16.29 79.31 59.24
CA TYR A 809 -17.22 78.19 59.29
C TYR A 809 -18.33 78.42 58.28
N LEU A 810 -18.66 77.39 57.52
CA LEU A 810 -19.78 77.37 56.60
C LEU A 810 -20.99 76.76 57.30
N HIS A 811 -22.15 77.41 57.21
CA HIS A 811 -23.39 76.82 57.72
C HIS A 811 -23.99 75.89 56.67
N MET A 812 -24.01 74.59 56.99
CA MET A 812 -24.59 73.55 56.16
C MET A 812 -26.11 73.53 56.40
N THR A 813 -26.89 74.14 55.51
CA THR A 813 -28.34 74.31 55.68
C THR A 813 -29.08 72.98 55.76
N SER A 814 -28.62 71.95 55.04
CA SER A 814 -29.20 70.61 55.02
C SER A 814 -29.05 69.84 56.34
N SER A 815 -27.95 70.04 57.07
CA SER A 815 -27.64 69.31 58.32
C SER A 815 -27.68 70.20 59.56
N ASN A 816 -27.86 71.51 59.38
CA ASN A 816 -27.78 72.55 60.40
C ASN A 816 -26.48 72.49 61.24
N LYS A 817 -25.36 72.16 60.60
CA LYS A 817 -24.02 72.07 61.22
C LYS A 817 -23.08 73.12 60.65
N LEU A 818 -22.05 73.46 61.41
CA LEU A 818 -20.96 74.32 60.98
C LEU A 818 -19.78 73.47 60.47
N GLU A 819 -19.37 73.69 59.23
CA GLU A 819 -18.19 73.05 58.62
C GLU A 819 -17.03 74.04 58.64
N ALA A 820 -15.91 73.68 59.28
CA ALA A 820 -14.72 74.52 59.27
C ALA A 820 -14.10 74.56 57.86
N ILE A 821 -13.72 75.74 57.39
CA ILE A 821 -13.03 75.90 56.11
C ILE A 821 -11.59 76.35 56.37
N TYR A 822 -10.66 75.65 55.74
CA TYR A 822 -9.24 75.95 55.78
C TYR A 822 -8.79 76.47 54.42
N GLU A 823 -7.92 77.46 54.46
CA GLU A 823 -7.16 77.89 53.31
C GLU A 823 -5.80 77.20 53.31
N ILE A 824 -5.41 76.63 52.16
CA ILE A 824 -4.07 76.06 51.95
C ILE A 824 -3.20 77.10 51.24
N LEU A 825 -2.18 77.58 51.95
CA LEU A 825 -1.35 78.69 51.52
C LEU A 825 -0.29 78.28 50.49
N THR A 826 -0.02 76.99 50.31
CA THR A 826 1.01 76.50 49.37
C THR A 826 0.81 77.03 47.94
N GLY A 827 -0.43 77.38 47.57
CA GLY A 827 -0.72 77.94 46.25
C GLY A 827 -0.46 79.44 46.08
N ASP A 828 -0.22 80.19 47.16
CA ASP A 828 0.11 81.61 47.09
C ASP A 828 1.58 81.86 46.74
N SER A 829 1.91 83.08 46.30
CA SER A 829 3.31 83.54 46.19
C SER A 829 3.99 83.51 47.57
N GLN A 830 5.32 83.33 47.60
CA GLN A 830 6.06 83.25 48.88
C GLN A 830 5.84 84.48 49.78
N GLU A 831 5.71 85.66 49.18
CA GLU A 831 5.39 86.91 49.88
C GLU A 831 4.00 86.85 50.53
N ARG A 832 2.98 86.44 49.77
CA ARG A 832 1.60 86.31 50.24
C ARG A 832 1.48 85.25 51.34
N GLN A 833 2.17 84.12 51.20
CA GLN A 833 2.23 83.09 52.25
C GLN A 833 2.79 83.66 53.56
N ARG A 834 3.88 84.43 53.49
CA ARG A 834 4.48 85.04 54.68
C ARG A 834 3.52 86.01 55.35
N LEU A 835 2.93 86.94 54.60
CA LEU A 835 1.99 87.93 55.13
C LEU A 835 0.76 87.26 55.79
N LYS A 836 0.19 86.23 55.16
CA LYS A 836 -0.94 85.48 55.71
C LYS A 836 -0.58 84.67 56.96
N MET A 837 0.66 84.19 57.07
CA MET A 837 1.15 83.51 58.26
C MET A 837 1.44 84.47 59.41
N ASP A 838 2.04 85.63 59.13
CA ASP A 838 2.32 86.68 60.13
C ASP A 838 1.02 87.23 60.74
N THR A 839 -0.05 87.32 59.94
CA THR A 839 -1.39 87.77 60.35
C THR A 839 -2.32 86.65 60.82
N LYS A 840 -1.90 85.38 60.79
CA LYS A 840 -2.76 84.20 61.06
C LYS A 840 -3.46 84.30 62.41
N SER A 841 -2.72 84.59 63.48
CA SER A 841 -3.29 84.65 64.84
C SER A 841 -4.35 85.75 64.96
N GLU A 842 -4.12 86.91 64.33
CA GLU A 842 -5.06 88.04 64.35
C GLU A 842 -6.32 87.73 63.55
N LEU A 843 -6.19 87.06 62.40
CA LEU A 843 -7.33 86.60 61.61
C LEU A 843 -8.17 85.59 62.38
N GLU A 844 -7.55 84.55 62.93
CA GLU A 844 -8.25 83.48 63.67
C GLU A 844 -8.90 84.00 64.95
N ASP A 845 -8.27 84.95 65.65
CA ASP A 845 -8.88 85.66 66.78
C ASP A 845 -10.07 86.51 66.35
N GLY A 846 -9.98 87.19 65.19
CA GLY A 846 -11.08 87.92 64.57
C GLY A 846 -12.27 87.02 64.26
N ILE A 847 -12.01 85.84 63.68
CA ILE A 847 -13.03 84.82 63.40
C ILE A 847 -13.65 84.33 64.71
N ARG A 848 -12.86 84.03 65.75
CA ARG A 848 -13.39 83.60 67.05
C ARG A 848 -14.34 84.64 67.66
N LEU A 849 -13.99 85.93 67.58
CA LEU A 849 -14.83 87.03 68.03
C LEU A 849 -16.09 87.19 67.17
N PHE A 850 -15.98 86.99 65.86
CA PHE A 850 -17.12 86.99 64.94
C PHE A 850 -18.11 85.88 65.29
N MET A 851 -17.62 84.66 65.55
CA MET A 851 -18.42 83.51 65.97
C MET A 851 -19.08 83.74 67.34
N SER A 852 -18.43 84.50 68.23
CA SER A 852 -19.01 84.90 69.52
C SER A 852 -19.95 86.10 69.42
N LYS A 853 -20.33 86.53 68.21
CA LYS A 853 -21.20 87.69 67.92
C LYS A 853 -20.64 89.04 68.36
N SER A 854 -19.33 89.11 68.62
CA SER A 854 -18.62 90.32 69.01
C SER A 854 -18.13 91.09 67.76
N TYR A 855 -19.06 91.46 66.88
CA TYR A 855 -18.76 91.97 65.53
C TYR A 855 -17.88 93.23 65.52
N ALA A 856 -18.07 94.15 66.47
CA ALA A 856 -17.24 95.36 66.57
C ALA A 856 -15.76 95.04 66.88
N TYR A 857 -15.52 94.07 67.77
CA TYR A 857 -14.16 93.63 68.11
C TYR A 857 -13.55 92.76 67.01
N ALA A 858 -14.35 91.90 66.37
CA ALA A 858 -13.95 91.11 65.22
C ALA A 858 -13.50 92.01 64.06
N ARG A 859 -14.30 93.03 63.71
CA ARG A 859 -13.97 94.03 62.68
C ARG A 859 -12.61 94.70 62.93
N ARG A 860 -12.31 95.07 64.18
CA ARG A 860 -11.01 95.67 64.54
C ARG A 860 -9.83 94.72 64.26
N ARG A 861 -9.99 93.42 64.55
CA ARG A 861 -8.97 92.41 64.23
C ARG A 861 -8.77 92.25 62.72
N PHE A 862 -9.84 92.21 61.95
CA PHE A 862 -9.74 92.13 60.48
C PHE A 862 -9.13 93.38 59.85
N ILE A 863 -9.37 94.58 60.40
CA ILE A 863 -8.68 95.81 59.96
C ILE A 863 -7.17 95.71 60.20
N HIS A 864 -6.74 95.17 61.35
CA HIS A 864 -5.31 94.95 61.61
C HIS A 864 -4.68 93.96 60.62
N VAL A 865 -5.42 92.92 60.22
CA VAL A 865 -4.99 92.01 59.16
C VAL A 865 -4.79 92.78 57.85
N LEU A 866 -5.76 93.61 57.43
CA LEU A 866 -5.66 94.40 56.19
C LEU A 866 -4.60 95.51 56.21
N GLN A 867 -4.22 96.01 57.40
CA GLN A 867 -3.10 96.94 57.52
C GLN A 867 -1.76 96.29 57.16
N GLN A 868 -1.61 94.99 57.41
CA GLN A 868 -0.40 94.22 57.09
C GLN A 868 -0.50 93.56 55.71
N ASP A 869 -1.67 93.06 55.34
CA ASP A 869 -1.96 92.47 54.04
C ASP A 869 -3.21 93.10 53.38
N PRO A 870 -3.05 94.21 52.65
CA PRO A 870 -4.18 94.89 51.99
C PRO A 870 -4.89 94.04 50.93
N LYS A 871 -4.32 92.91 50.52
CA LYS A 871 -4.87 91.99 49.51
C LYS A 871 -5.53 90.75 50.13
N ASP A 872 -5.62 90.65 51.46
CA ASP A 872 -6.32 89.53 52.12
C ASP A 872 -7.84 89.61 51.87
N GLY A 873 -8.37 88.74 51.01
CA GLY A 873 -9.79 88.71 50.68
C GLY A 873 -10.67 88.18 51.80
N VAL A 874 -10.14 87.32 52.68
CA VAL A 874 -10.89 86.77 53.83
C VAL A 874 -11.18 87.87 54.84
N ALA A 875 -10.15 88.67 55.17
CA ALA A 875 -10.33 89.80 56.09
C ALA A 875 -11.26 90.89 55.51
N LYS A 876 -11.20 91.15 54.19
CA LYS A 876 -12.15 92.05 53.50
C LYS A 876 -13.58 91.56 53.62
N GLU A 877 -13.84 90.29 53.31
CA GLU A 877 -15.17 89.71 53.39
C GLU A 877 -15.73 89.81 54.81
N TYR A 878 -14.93 89.48 55.82
CA TYR A 878 -15.37 89.59 57.20
C TYR A 878 -15.63 91.02 57.67
N ILE A 879 -14.90 92.03 57.18
CA ILE A 879 -15.24 93.43 57.49
C ILE A 879 -16.62 93.78 56.94
N LEU A 880 -16.92 93.38 55.69
CA LEU A 880 -18.23 93.59 55.08
C LEU A 880 -19.34 92.86 55.84
N LEU A 881 -19.10 91.62 56.26
CA LEU A 881 -20.03 90.86 57.09
C LEU A 881 -20.23 91.51 58.46
N CYS A 882 -19.16 91.96 59.13
CA CYS A 882 -19.27 92.66 60.40
C CYS A 882 -20.09 93.96 60.25
N GLU A 883 -19.84 94.76 59.21
CA GLU A 883 -20.57 96.01 58.96
C GLU A 883 -22.05 95.75 58.72
N ARG A 884 -22.38 94.70 57.95
CA ARG A 884 -23.77 94.27 57.74
C ARG A 884 -24.45 93.84 59.04
N LEU A 885 -23.77 93.09 59.89
CA LEU A 885 -24.35 92.49 61.10
C LEU A 885 -24.37 93.46 62.30
N ILE A 886 -23.49 94.46 62.36
CA ILE A 886 -23.54 95.53 63.39
C ILE A 886 -24.84 96.37 63.26
N HIS A 887 -25.39 96.48 62.06
CA HIS A 887 -26.57 97.29 61.76
C HIS A 887 -27.85 96.46 61.52
N SER A 888 -27.84 95.17 61.89
CA SER A 888 -28.92 94.21 61.63
C SER A 888 -29.31 93.48 62.92
N ASP A 889 -30.61 93.21 63.11
CA ASP A 889 -31.11 92.37 64.22
C ASP A 889 -30.85 90.87 64.02
N LYS A 890 -30.30 90.48 62.86
CA LYS A 890 -29.94 89.09 62.54
C LYS A 890 -28.55 88.75 63.08
N GLU A 891 -28.45 87.60 63.73
CA GLU A 891 -27.18 87.06 64.23
C GLU A 891 -26.78 85.83 63.41
N GLU A 892 -25.80 85.97 62.52
CA GLU A 892 -25.30 84.91 61.64
C GLU A 892 -23.82 84.64 61.97
N PRO A 893 -23.49 83.69 62.88
CA PRO A 893 -22.12 83.36 63.25
C PRO A 893 -21.51 82.36 62.25
N TRP A 894 -21.46 82.69 60.96
CA TRP A 894 -20.78 81.90 59.93
C TRP A 894 -20.32 82.79 58.77
N LEU A 895 -19.39 82.28 57.96
CA LEU A 895 -18.82 83.00 56.81
C LEU A 895 -19.80 83.07 55.64
N ASP A 896 -20.46 81.95 55.34
CA ASP A 896 -21.45 81.82 54.26
C ASP A 896 -22.41 80.65 54.58
N GLN A 897 -23.41 80.42 53.73
CA GLN A 897 -24.34 79.29 53.83
C GLN A 897 -24.27 78.41 52.57
N PHE A 898 -24.33 77.09 52.76
CA PHE A 898 -24.42 76.09 51.69
C PHE A 898 -25.67 75.23 51.82
#